data_AF-A0AAW1D7Y0-F1
#
_entry.id   AF-A0AAW1D7Y0-F1
#
_cell.length_a   1.000
_cell.length_b   1.000
_cell.length_c   1.000
_cell.angle_alpha   90.00
_cell.angle_beta   90.00
_cell.angle_gamma   90.00
#
_symmetry.space_group_name_H-M   'P 1'
#
loop_
_entity.id
_entity.type
_entity.pdbx_description
1 polymer ?
#
loop_
_entity_poly.entity_id
_entity_poly.type
_entity_poly.pdbx_seq_one_letter_code
_entity_poly.pdbx_strand_id
1 'polypeptide(L)'
;MSLSNDCLSKTIGPNHICDFLAVYPHSSAPGHTLHLNIDSELNDGDAIYNASNLFKTFPFTASYPVPVYPPSRIKRSAINGLDPCLDLVKRKKNWESSKDILLNFCDQSMVKDFSSGDELEEVTRVKVHPNVYKLSEHLKNDPDRHFNASYNWYFSGSNIDIIKVGDRKYLTRPNVSCEELLLSPLILQNSQWKPDNSSSEELKFNLKSSMPYQVDVVKNFVLIREKCKCSYVTVKEKGDNLFVVPISDISTADDNPIICAGINKDNCNEFCILSPNEELTIWNASTSSALSKINLNLRETYSTDSWGYFYYTGPDTILYVNRQTVNLIDLRGKNPSTESLKWPINNLVDICEEITCCNSGSRNINYIGTNHHLLSLDIRQGWTQRWTHGITSSPSILKVMQRNFEDFIFLGSQRSDSVVFIQNDFEVSTSGVSRIHPYTLPSLRESLHIARYNGLCLDHLPTSRFTMSLTGLCCLEDRYINVIRCTSVGDIFWQKLESSDGTRSSVKLDLPADDIKKLEEFELKCEEAYLSTDNKCHVTSIQNTNVLINYLFTSSHPTDDSKNSAEYNNDLKLPHCKGLKDYCDYMAPILLEPWNIDTLTDGSDVSETSEKDILSGVSSNSEEEYDIETAVSNWINTYANEMTTNIEYKVDEEGLMEQELDNDLSSEMIGEEDENKSNNNEEFKTETTLPDLSVNDVKEISKSTKKKPLLTPKRKFVSGF
;
A
#
# COMPACT_ATOMS: atom_id res chain seq x y z
N MET A 1 -39.41 2.01 -8.69
CA MET A 1 -38.59 2.08 -9.92
C MET A 1 -38.73 3.40 -10.68
N SER A 2 -39.88 4.11 -10.69
CA SER A 2 -39.97 5.42 -11.38
C SER A 2 -39.32 6.58 -10.62
N LEU A 3 -39.38 6.60 -9.28
CA LEU A 3 -38.78 7.68 -8.47
C LEU A 3 -37.24 7.69 -8.50
N SER A 4 -36.57 6.54 -8.64
CA SER A 4 -35.09 6.49 -8.69
C SER A 4 -34.55 7.08 -10.00
N ASN A 5 -35.27 6.91 -11.11
CA ASN A 5 -34.87 7.45 -12.41
C ASN A 5 -35.14 8.95 -12.51
N ASP A 6 -36.20 9.45 -11.87
CA ASP A 6 -36.52 10.88 -11.81
C ASP A 6 -35.59 11.70 -10.89
N CYS A 7 -35.00 11.08 -9.87
CA CYS A 7 -34.01 11.74 -9.02
C CYS A 7 -32.62 11.78 -9.68
N LEU A 8 -32.26 10.73 -10.43
CA LEU A 8 -31.00 10.68 -11.18
C LEU A 8 -30.98 11.69 -12.35
N SER A 9 -32.09 11.87 -13.06
CA SER A 9 -32.16 12.80 -14.20
C SER A 9 -32.10 14.28 -13.79
N LYS A 10 -32.58 14.63 -12.59
CA LYS A 10 -32.55 16.01 -12.08
C LYS A 10 -31.19 16.44 -11.53
N THR A 11 -30.31 15.50 -11.19
CA THR A 11 -29.03 15.78 -10.52
C THR A 11 -27.85 15.93 -11.49
N ILE A 12 -27.96 15.41 -12.72
CA ILE A 12 -26.83 15.25 -13.65
C ILE A 12 -26.87 16.26 -14.83
N GLY A 13 -27.92 17.08 -14.96
CA GLY A 13 -28.13 17.86 -16.18
C GLY A 13 -28.48 16.95 -17.37
N PRO A 14 -28.72 17.51 -18.58
CA PRO A 14 -29.41 16.81 -19.67
C PRO A 14 -28.60 15.71 -20.38
N ASN A 15 -27.45 15.31 -19.85
CA ASN A 15 -26.63 14.26 -20.46
C ASN A 15 -27.07 12.88 -19.98
N HIS A 16 -27.21 11.96 -20.93
CA HIS A 16 -27.59 10.57 -20.67
C HIS A 16 -26.55 9.94 -19.71
N ILE A 17 -26.99 9.13 -18.74
CA ILE A 17 -26.14 8.43 -17.76
C ILE A 17 -24.98 7.67 -18.44
N CYS A 18 -25.21 7.16 -19.65
CA CYS A 18 -24.21 6.46 -20.46
C CYS A 18 -23.07 7.39 -20.93
N ASP A 19 -23.32 8.67 -21.14
CA ASP A 19 -22.34 9.60 -21.70
C ASP A 19 -21.37 10.14 -20.64
N PHE A 20 -21.86 10.38 -19.41
CA PHE A 20 -21.00 10.81 -18.30
C PHE A 20 -20.08 9.66 -17.81
N LEU A 21 -20.63 8.45 -17.66
CA LEU A 21 -19.89 7.26 -17.24
C LEU A 21 -18.98 6.68 -18.34
N ALA A 22 -19.22 7.02 -19.61
CA ALA A 22 -18.31 6.69 -20.70
C ALA A 22 -17.04 7.58 -20.70
N VAL A 23 -17.12 8.78 -20.13
CA VAL A 23 -16.02 9.76 -20.13
C VAL A 23 -15.27 9.80 -18.80
N TYR A 24 -15.95 9.58 -17.66
CA TYR A 24 -15.35 9.58 -16.33
C TYR A 24 -15.56 8.25 -15.61
N PRO A 25 -14.52 7.64 -15.00
CA PRO A 25 -14.72 6.45 -14.18
C PRO A 25 -15.68 6.79 -13.03
N HIS A 26 -16.66 5.95 -12.72
CA HIS A 26 -17.64 6.20 -11.65
C HIS A 26 -16.99 6.41 -10.26
N SER A 27 -15.74 5.98 -10.09
CA SER A 27 -14.88 6.28 -8.94
C SER A 27 -14.47 7.75 -8.81
N SER A 28 -14.64 8.55 -9.86
CA SER A 28 -14.13 9.93 -9.97
C SER A 28 -15.19 11.02 -9.82
N ALA A 29 -16.49 10.67 -9.72
CA ALA A 29 -17.53 11.62 -9.38
C ALA A 29 -17.53 11.83 -7.85
N PRO A 30 -16.99 12.95 -7.32
CA PRO A 30 -16.86 13.12 -5.89
C PRO A 30 -18.23 13.40 -5.26
N GLY A 31 -18.47 12.88 -4.06
CA GLY A 31 -19.37 13.57 -3.11
C GLY A 31 -20.86 13.25 -3.16
N HIS A 32 -21.31 12.18 -3.83
CA HIS A 32 -22.69 11.72 -3.67
C HIS A 32 -22.88 11.00 -2.33
N THR A 33 -23.30 11.74 -1.30
CA THR A 33 -23.88 11.14 -0.09
C THR A 33 -25.34 10.80 -0.38
N LEU A 34 -25.64 9.52 -0.60
CA LEU A 34 -27.02 9.05 -0.69
C LEU A 34 -27.47 8.53 0.67
N HIS A 35 -28.52 9.13 1.20
CA HIS A 35 -29.12 8.78 2.49
C HIS A 35 -30.59 8.43 2.29
N LEU A 36 -31.09 7.41 3.00
CA LEU A 36 -32.50 7.03 2.92
C LEU A 36 -33.47 8.14 3.36
N ASN A 37 -33.03 9.08 4.19
CA ASN A 37 -33.88 10.14 4.77
C ASN A 37 -33.61 11.56 4.23
N ILE A 38 -32.74 11.76 3.23
CA ILE A 38 -32.45 13.12 2.72
C ILE A 38 -33.69 13.75 2.05
N ASP A 39 -34.51 12.95 1.36
CA ASP A 39 -35.68 13.43 0.61
C ASP A 39 -36.80 13.98 1.53
N SER A 40 -36.90 13.48 2.76
CA SER A 40 -37.84 14.03 3.74
C SER A 40 -37.39 15.39 4.26
N GLU A 41 -36.08 15.64 4.38
CA GLU A 41 -35.54 16.91 4.87
C GLU A 41 -35.61 18.01 3.79
N LEU A 42 -35.51 17.66 2.51
CA LEU A 42 -35.56 18.62 1.39
C LEU A 42 -36.99 19.07 1.02
N ASN A 43 -38.02 18.33 1.43
CA ASN A 43 -39.42 18.66 1.13
C ASN A 43 -40.04 19.73 2.06
N ASP A 44 -39.39 20.05 3.18
CA ASP A 44 -39.88 21.03 4.15
C ASP A 44 -39.53 22.47 3.72
N GLY A 45 -40.25 23.00 2.72
CA GLY A 45 -40.48 24.43 2.42
C GLY A 45 -39.28 25.34 2.09
N ASP A 46 -38.07 25.01 2.52
CA ASP A 46 -36.85 25.82 2.52
C ASP A 46 -35.69 24.98 1.98
N ALA A 47 -35.89 24.40 0.79
CA ALA A 47 -34.95 23.51 0.12
C ALA A 47 -33.53 24.09 -0.01
N ILE A 48 -33.38 25.42 -0.12
CA ILE A 48 -32.08 26.10 -0.20
C ILE A 48 -31.35 26.08 1.16
N TYR A 49 -32.07 26.35 2.25
CA TYR A 49 -31.52 26.26 3.61
C TYR A 49 -31.17 24.81 3.96
N ASN A 50 -32.05 23.87 3.61
CA ASN A 50 -31.83 22.45 3.85
C ASN A 50 -30.67 21.89 3.01
N ALA A 51 -30.52 22.31 1.75
CA ALA A 51 -29.36 21.98 0.92
C ALA A 51 -28.05 22.56 1.49
N SER A 52 -28.06 23.80 1.99
CA SER A 52 -26.87 24.39 2.61
C SER A 52 -26.42 23.67 3.89
N ASN A 53 -27.36 23.04 4.61
CA ASN A 53 -27.07 22.22 5.79
C ASN A 53 -26.53 20.81 5.44
N LEU A 54 -26.76 20.33 4.21
CA LEU A 54 -26.22 19.05 3.72
C LEU A 54 -24.75 19.13 3.31
N PHE A 55 -24.24 20.34 3.03
CA PHE A 55 -22.88 20.57 2.51
C PHE A 55 -22.08 21.52 3.41
N LYS A 56 -21.61 21.00 4.55
CA LYS A 56 -20.67 21.70 5.44
C LYS A 56 -19.25 21.56 4.92
N THR A 57 -18.46 22.64 5.10
CA THR A 57 -17.01 22.61 4.85
C THR A 57 -16.30 21.67 5.82
N PHE A 58 -15.17 21.11 5.39
CA PHE A 58 -14.32 20.30 6.26
C PHE A 58 -13.97 21.06 7.55
N PRO A 59 -14.30 20.52 8.74
CA PRO A 59 -14.28 21.28 10.00
C PRO A 59 -12.90 21.33 10.67
N PHE A 60 -11.90 20.66 10.11
CA PHE A 60 -10.56 20.60 10.68
C PHE A 60 -9.52 21.34 9.83
N THR A 61 -8.43 21.73 10.47
CA THR A 61 -7.17 22.03 9.81
C THR A 61 -6.27 20.79 9.90
N ALA A 62 -5.90 20.22 8.76
CA ALA A 62 -5.00 19.09 8.69
C ALA A 62 -3.53 19.55 8.56
N SER A 63 -2.66 19.01 9.41
CA SER A 63 -1.20 19.11 9.23
C SER A 63 -0.68 18.07 8.24
N TYR A 64 0.56 18.21 7.78
CA TYR A 64 1.23 17.20 6.99
C TYR A 64 1.70 16.03 7.87
N PRO A 65 1.57 14.77 7.43
CA PRO A 65 2.14 13.63 8.14
C PRO A 65 3.67 13.70 8.20
N VAL A 66 4.23 13.64 9.41
CA VAL A 66 5.69 13.72 9.64
C VAL A 66 6.22 12.47 10.33
N PRO A 67 7.45 12.02 10.01
CA PRO A 67 8.05 10.88 10.68
C PRO A 67 8.28 11.19 12.16
N VAL A 68 7.99 10.22 13.03
CA VAL A 68 8.12 10.41 14.48
C VAL A 68 9.18 9.54 15.14
N TYR A 69 9.47 8.35 14.63
CA TYR A 69 10.53 7.48 15.15
C TYR A 69 11.74 7.47 14.20
N PRO A 70 12.92 7.01 14.67
CA PRO A 70 14.03 6.68 13.78
C PRO A 70 13.57 5.75 12.63
N PRO A 71 14.10 5.93 11.41
CA PRO A 71 13.76 5.08 10.27
C PRO A 71 14.08 3.62 10.57
N SER A 72 13.16 2.73 10.21
CA SER A 72 13.37 1.28 10.29
C SER A 72 14.53 0.88 9.37
N ARG A 73 15.32 -0.13 9.75
CA ARG A 73 16.33 -0.68 8.83
C ARG A 73 15.61 -1.45 7.73
N ILE A 74 15.99 -1.21 6.48
CA ILE A 74 15.33 -1.78 5.32
C ILE A 74 16.32 -2.53 4.44
N LYS A 75 15.82 -3.56 3.75
CA LYS A 75 16.59 -4.27 2.74
C LYS A 75 16.89 -3.33 1.56
N ARG A 76 17.99 -3.59 0.84
CA ARG A 76 18.36 -2.82 -0.36
C ARG A 76 17.30 -2.81 -1.45
N SER A 77 16.59 -3.92 -1.62
CA SER A 77 15.45 -3.99 -2.54
C SER A 77 14.43 -2.88 -2.25
N ALA A 78 14.09 -2.66 -0.99
CA ALA A 78 13.17 -1.60 -0.57
C ALA A 78 13.75 -0.19 -0.77
N ILE A 79 15.06 0.00 -0.57
CA ILE A 79 15.73 1.27 -0.89
C ILE A 79 15.57 1.59 -2.39
N ASN A 80 15.68 0.56 -3.25
CA ASN A 80 15.53 0.67 -4.69
C ASN A 80 14.06 0.67 -5.18
N GLY A 81 13.10 0.93 -4.29
CA GLY A 81 11.68 1.09 -4.63
C GLY A 81 10.87 -0.21 -4.71
N LEU A 82 11.42 -1.36 -4.30
CA LEU A 82 10.64 -2.59 -4.15
C LEU A 82 9.88 -2.60 -2.83
N ASP A 83 8.60 -2.29 -2.91
CA ASP A 83 7.68 -2.34 -1.77
C ASP A 83 7.44 -3.78 -1.26
N PRO A 84 7.81 -4.11 0.00
CA PRO A 84 7.58 -5.44 0.60
C PRO A 84 6.10 -5.85 0.66
N CYS A 85 5.19 -4.89 0.83
CA CYS A 85 3.75 -5.17 0.90
C CYS A 85 3.22 -5.68 -0.45
N LEU A 86 3.75 -5.15 -1.55
CA LEU A 86 3.29 -5.48 -2.91
C LEU A 86 4.05 -6.65 -3.55
N ASP A 87 5.00 -7.28 -2.85
CA ASP A 87 5.77 -8.40 -3.38
C ASP A 87 4.87 -9.57 -3.80
N LEU A 88 3.94 -9.99 -2.93
CA LEU A 88 3.00 -11.07 -3.24
C LEU A 88 2.11 -10.72 -4.44
N VAL A 89 1.61 -9.48 -4.50
CA VAL A 89 0.78 -8.98 -5.60
C VAL A 89 1.55 -9.05 -6.92
N LYS A 90 2.80 -8.59 -6.94
CA LYS A 90 3.67 -8.64 -8.13
C LYS A 90 3.96 -10.07 -8.56
N ARG A 91 4.30 -10.96 -7.61
CA ARG A 91 4.55 -12.38 -7.90
C ARG A 91 3.30 -13.06 -8.46
N LYS A 92 2.12 -12.82 -7.86
CA LYS A 92 0.85 -13.37 -8.35
C LYS A 92 0.53 -12.84 -9.75
N LYS A 93 0.64 -11.54 -9.99
CA LYS A 93 0.40 -10.95 -11.32
C LYS A 93 1.32 -11.51 -12.41
N ASN A 94 2.61 -11.69 -12.10
CA ASN A 94 3.55 -12.31 -13.03
C ASN A 94 3.18 -13.78 -13.29
N TRP A 95 2.82 -14.52 -12.23
CA TRP A 95 2.36 -15.90 -12.35
C TRP A 95 1.08 -16.02 -13.18
N GLU A 96 0.11 -15.11 -13.02
CA GLU A 96 -1.11 -15.07 -13.83
C GLU A 96 -0.81 -14.76 -15.29
N SER A 97 0.08 -13.80 -15.55
CA SER A 97 0.50 -13.47 -16.92
C SER A 97 1.12 -14.70 -17.60
N SER A 98 1.97 -15.45 -16.90
CA SER A 98 2.53 -16.72 -17.41
C SER A 98 1.48 -17.81 -17.58
N LYS A 99 0.49 -17.89 -16.68
CA LYS A 99 -0.63 -18.83 -16.79
C LYS A 99 -1.44 -18.55 -18.06
N ASP A 100 -1.76 -17.29 -18.34
CA ASP A 100 -2.54 -16.90 -19.51
C ASP A 100 -1.79 -17.19 -20.81
N ILE A 101 -0.46 -16.96 -20.83
CA ILE A 101 0.41 -17.37 -21.94
C ILE A 101 0.36 -18.89 -22.15
N LEU A 102 0.47 -19.69 -21.07
CA LEU A 102 0.42 -21.16 -21.17
C LEU A 102 -0.95 -21.67 -21.62
N LEU A 103 -2.04 -21.04 -21.17
CA LEU A 103 -3.40 -21.37 -21.58
C LEU A 103 -3.60 -21.17 -23.09
N ASN A 104 -2.99 -20.15 -23.68
CA ASN A 104 -3.04 -19.94 -25.14
C ASN A 104 -2.39 -21.07 -25.94
N PHE A 105 -1.50 -21.87 -25.33
CA PHE A 105 -0.89 -23.04 -25.95
C PHE A 105 -1.65 -24.35 -25.66
N CYS A 106 -2.68 -24.32 -24.81
CA CYS A 106 -3.49 -25.47 -24.45
C CYS A 106 -4.83 -25.43 -25.21
N ASP A 107 -5.04 -26.39 -26.11
CA ASP A 107 -6.31 -26.57 -26.80
C ASP A 107 -7.19 -27.61 -26.08
N GLN A 108 -8.52 -27.43 -26.10
CA GLN A 108 -9.49 -28.41 -25.60
C GLN A 108 -9.31 -29.79 -26.26
N SER A 109 -8.80 -29.84 -27.49
CA SER A 109 -8.45 -31.09 -28.18
C SER A 109 -7.38 -31.92 -27.44
N MET A 110 -6.53 -31.28 -26.63
CA MET A 110 -5.44 -31.91 -25.87
C MET A 110 -5.90 -32.64 -24.60
N VAL A 111 -7.18 -32.52 -24.22
CA VAL A 111 -7.77 -33.09 -23.00
C VAL A 111 -8.67 -34.31 -23.31
N LYS A 112 -8.93 -34.60 -24.59
CA LYS A 112 -10.02 -35.49 -25.04
C LYS A 112 -9.84 -37.00 -24.79
N ASP A 113 -8.72 -37.48 -24.26
CA ASP A 113 -8.46 -38.92 -24.15
C ASP A 113 -8.74 -39.55 -22.77
N PHE A 114 -9.37 -38.83 -21.85
CA PHE A 114 -9.81 -39.39 -20.57
C PHE A 114 -11.28 -39.81 -20.63
N SER A 115 -11.60 -40.79 -21.47
CA SER A 115 -12.93 -41.42 -21.46
C SER A 115 -13.16 -42.11 -20.11
N SER A 116 -14.12 -41.59 -19.34
CA SER A 116 -14.59 -42.07 -18.04
C SER A 116 -15.35 -43.40 -18.11
N GLY A 117 -14.74 -44.42 -18.73
CA GLY A 117 -15.45 -45.62 -19.17
C GLY A 117 -14.84 -46.97 -18.78
N ASP A 118 -13.52 -47.08 -18.60
CA ASP A 118 -12.91 -48.38 -18.34
C ASP A 118 -12.35 -48.46 -16.93
N GLU A 119 -12.65 -49.57 -16.25
CA GLU A 119 -12.18 -49.93 -14.92
C GLU A 119 -10.71 -49.55 -14.77
N LEU A 120 -10.40 -48.61 -13.87
CA LEU A 120 -9.03 -48.28 -13.49
C LEU A 120 -8.43 -49.50 -12.78
N GLU A 121 -7.98 -50.49 -13.56
CA GLU A 121 -6.79 -51.26 -13.19
C GLU A 121 -5.67 -50.25 -12.93
N GLU A 122 -4.82 -50.52 -11.94
CA GLU A 122 -3.76 -49.62 -11.44
C GLU A 122 -2.79 -49.17 -12.55
N VAL A 123 -3.20 -48.23 -13.37
CA VAL A 123 -2.37 -47.61 -14.41
C VAL A 123 -1.50 -46.59 -13.70
N THR A 124 -0.30 -47.01 -13.32
CA THR A 124 0.71 -46.17 -12.66
C THR A 124 1.26 -45.05 -13.54
N ARG A 125 0.97 -45.01 -14.85
CA ARG A 125 1.49 -44.02 -15.79
C ARG A 125 0.47 -43.63 -16.86
N VAL A 126 0.12 -42.35 -16.89
CA VAL A 126 -0.76 -41.72 -17.88
C VAL A 126 0.06 -40.88 -18.84
N LYS A 127 -0.21 -40.96 -20.16
CA LYS A 127 0.38 -40.06 -21.16
C LYS A 127 -0.39 -38.73 -21.16
N VAL A 128 0.30 -37.64 -20.85
CA VAL A 128 -0.28 -36.28 -20.81
C VAL A 128 0.43 -35.41 -21.83
N HIS A 129 -0.31 -34.55 -22.54
CA HIS A 129 0.26 -33.62 -23.51
C HIS A 129 1.27 -32.66 -22.82
N PRO A 130 2.43 -32.34 -23.42
CA PRO A 130 3.46 -31.51 -22.78
C PRO A 130 2.97 -30.14 -22.30
N ASN A 131 2.03 -29.52 -23.03
CA ASN A 131 1.47 -28.22 -22.62
C ASN A 131 0.56 -28.36 -21.38
N VAL A 132 -0.19 -29.46 -21.25
CA VAL A 132 -0.99 -29.76 -20.06
C VAL A 132 -0.08 -30.06 -18.87
N TYR A 133 1.04 -30.77 -19.10
CA TYR A 133 2.07 -30.97 -18.07
C TYR A 133 2.67 -29.65 -17.60
N LYS A 134 3.13 -28.79 -18.53
CA LYS A 134 3.67 -27.46 -18.21
C LYS A 134 2.67 -26.59 -17.45
N LEU A 135 1.40 -26.60 -17.87
CA LEU A 135 0.34 -25.90 -17.15
C LEU A 135 0.17 -26.46 -15.74
N SER A 136 0.18 -27.80 -15.57
CA SER A 136 0.06 -28.42 -14.24
C SER A 136 1.23 -28.09 -13.32
N GLU A 137 2.45 -28.03 -13.86
CA GLU A 137 3.66 -27.61 -13.13
C GLU A 137 3.56 -26.15 -12.74
N HIS A 138 3.13 -25.29 -13.66
CA HIS A 138 2.87 -23.88 -13.38
C HIS A 138 1.83 -23.67 -12.28
N LEU A 139 0.73 -24.44 -12.31
CA LEU A 139 -0.32 -24.40 -11.29
C LEU A 139 0.17 -24.87 -9.90
N LYS A 140 1.13 -25.81 -9.84
CA LYS A 140 1.77 -26.21 -8.58
C LYS A 140 2.63 -25.10 -7.97
N ASN A 141 3.18 -24.22 -8.82
CA ASN A 141 4.06 -23.12 -8.42
C ASN A 141 3.29 -21.82 -8.15
N ASP A 142 1.99 -21.89 -7.85
CA ASP A 142 1.22 -20.72 -7.42
C ASP A 142 1.85 -20.11 -6.15
N PRO A 143 2.27 -18.83 -6.16
CA PRO A 143 2.89 -18.20 -5.00
C PRO A 143 1.97 -18.12 -3.78
N ASP A 144 0.65 -18.14 -3.98
CA ASP A 144 -0.37 -18.26 -2.93
C ASP A 144 -1.74 -18.63 -3.53
N ARG A 145 -2.16 -19.88 -3.33
CA ARG A 145 -3.43 -20.43 -3.82
C ARG A 145 -4.69 -19.75 -3.28
N HIS A 146 -4.60 -19.05 -2.14
CA HIS A 146 -5.74 -18.40 -1.49
C HIS A 146 -5.87 -16.93 -1.87
N PHE A 147 -4.84 -16.38 -2.52
CA PHE A 147 -4.72 -14.97 -2.83
C PHE A 147 -4.88 -14.71 -4.33
N ASN A 148 -5.82 -13.84 -4.69
CA ASN A 148 -5.95 -13.30 -6.04
C ASN A 148 -6.54 -11.88 -5.98
N ALA A 149 -5.69 -10.88 -5.79
CA ALA A 149 -6.14 -9.49 -5.66
C ALA A 149 -5.10 -8.49 -6.17
N SER A 150 -5.57 -7.28 -6.47
CA SER A 150 -4.75 -6.13 -6.91
C SER A 150 -4.02 -5.42 -5.78
N TYR A 151 -4.30 -5.77 -4.52
CA TYR A 151 -3.67 -5.25 -3.32
C TYR A 151 -3.48 -6.37 -2.30
N ASN A 152 -2.56 -6.21 -1.35
CA ASN A 152 -2.25 -7.24 -0.37
C ASN A 152 -3.25 -7.19 0.79
N TRP A 153 -4.40 -7.85 0.61
CA TRP A 153 -5.48 -7.86 1.59
C TRP A 153 -5.14 -8.56 2.90
N TYR A 154 -4.00 -9.25 3.02
CA TYR A 154 -3.54 -9.69 4.32
C TYR A 154 -3.35 -8.51 5.28
N PHE A 155 -3.10 -7.29 4.82
CA PHE A 155 -2.99 -6.11 5.67
C PHE A 155 -4.31 -5.39 5.98
N SER A 156 -5.48 -5.95 5.63
CA SER A 156 -6.76 -5.24 5.81
C SER A 156 -7.12 -4.91 7.27
N GLY A 157 -6.47 -5.54 8.25
CA GLY A 157 -6.71 -5.34 9.68
C GLY A 157 -5.88 -4.25 10.38
N SER A 158 -4.99 -3.54 9.66
CA SER A 158 -3.93 -2.67 10.23
C SER A 158 -2.91 -3.41 11.09
N ASN A 159 -1.63 -3.14 10.88
CA ASN A 159 -0.54 -3.71 11.70
C ASN A 159 -0.06 -2.80 12.84
N ILE A 160 -0.81 -1.73 13.13
CA ILE A 160 -0.59 -0.83 14.28
C ILE A 160 -1.89 -0.60 15.03
N ASP A 161 -1.80 -0.42 16.35
CA ASP A 161 -2.88 0.05 17.21
C ASP A 161 -2.35 0.70 18.51
N ILE A 162 -3.24 1.22 19.34
CA ILE A 162 -2.90 1.84 20.63
C ILE A 162 -3.39 0.97 21.77
N ILE A 163 -2.46 0.57 22.64
CA ILE A 163 -2.75 -0.15 23.87
C ILE A 163 -2.73 0.81 25.06
N LYS A 164 -3.72 0.66 25.95
CA LYS A 164 -3.81 1.41 27.21
C LYS A 164 -3.53 0.45 28.37
N VAL A 165 -2.51 0.76 29.17
CA VAL A 165 -2.13 0.00 30.36
C VAL A 165 -2.12 0.95 31.55
N GLY A 166 -3.12 0.84 32.42
CA GLY A 166 -3.37 1.84 33.45
C GLY A 166 -3.61 3.21 32.82
N ASP A 167 -2.82 4.20 33.23
CA ASP A 167 -2.86 5.57 32.69
C ASP A 167 -1.87 5.81 31.53
N ARG A 168 -1.04 4.82 31.20
CA ARG A 168 -0.06 4.90 30.11
C ARG A 168 -0.66 4.40 28.80
N LYS A 169 -0.21 4.99 27.69
CA LYS A 169 -0.55 4.56 26.34
C LYS A 169 0.71 4.16 25.59
N TYR A 170 0.62 3.09 24.80
CA TYR A 170 1.70 2.65 23.93
C TYR A 170 1.16 2.48 22.51
N LEU A 171 1.98 2.82 21.53
CA LEU A 171 1.75 2.48 20.13
C LEU A 171 2.35 1.10 19.86
N THR A 172 1.53 0.14 19.44
CA THR A 172 2.03 -1.13 18.88
C THR A 172 2.47 -0.86 17.44
N ARG A 173 3.72 -1.16 17.12
CA ARG A 173 4.27 -0.96 15.79
C ARG A 173 5.24 -2.07 15.38
N PRO A 174 5.28 -2.44 14.08
CA PRO A 174 6.26 -3.41 13.60
C PRO A 174 7.66 -2.79 13.58
N ASN A 175 8.65 -3.60 13.94
CA ASN A 175 10.05 -3.38 13.60
C ASN A 175 10.45 -4.43 12.56
N VAL A 176 10.30 -4.07 11.28
CA VAL A 176 10.50 -4.96 10.13
C VAL A 176 11.93 -5.52 10.08
N SER A 177 12.90 -4.81 10.66
CA SER A 177 14.31 -5.21 10.61
C SER A 177 14.69 -6.33 11.57
N CYS A 178 14.02 -6.42 12.71
CA CYS A 178 14.33 -7.40 13.75
C CYS A 178 13.24 -8.45 13.91
N GLU A 179 12.19 -8.43 13.07
CA GLU A 179 11.01 -9.28 13.23
C GLU A 179 10.42 -9.14 14.65
N GLU A 180 10.32 -7.91 15.14
CA GLU A 180 9.79 -7.59 16.47
C GLU A 180 8.50 -6.76 16.34
N LEU A 181 7.58 -6.93 17.28
CA LEU A 181 6.56 -5.92 17.59
C LEU A 181 7.08 -5.06 18.75
N LEU A 182 7.10 -3.75 18.54
CA LEU A 182 7.48 -2.77 19.55
C LEU A 182 6.23 -2.12 20.16
N LEU A 183 6.24 -1.96 21.47
CA LEU A 183 5.29 -1.13 22.20
C LEU A 183 6.02 0.14 22.62
N SER A 184 5.88 1.17 21.81
CA SER A 184 6.55 2.46 22.04
C SER A 184 5.69 3.35 22.94
N PRO A 185 6.22 3.87 24.06
CA PRO A 185 5.45 4.70 24.97
C PRO A 185 5.05 6.02 24.31
N LEU A 186 3.84 6.48 24.66
CA LEU A 186 3.36 7.81 24.37
C LEU A 186 3.42 8.63 25.66
N ILE A 187 4.00 9.83 25.63
CA ILE A 187 4.02 10.75 26.77
C ILE A 187 2.97 11.83 26.56
N LEU A 188 2.24 12.15 27.62
CA LEU A 188 1.34 13.30 27.66
C LEU A 188 2.13 14.58 27.95
N GLN A 189 2.29 15.46 26.95
CA GLN A 189 2.93 16.76 27.07
C GLN A 189 1.96 17.86 26.62
N ASN A 190 1.77 18.90 27.44
CA ASN A 190 0.84 20.01 27.15
C ASN A 190 -0.57 19.52 26.75
N SER A 191 -1.07 18.50 27.46
CA SER A 191 -2.35 17.84 27.19
C SER A 191 -2.45 17.19 25.79
N GLN A 192 -1.32 16.82 25.20
CA GLN A 192 -1.23 16.13 23.91
C GLN A 192 -0.35 14.88 24.06
N TRP A 193 -0.82 13.74 23.57
CA TRP A 193 0.01 12.55 23.49
C TRP A 193 1.02 12.71 22.36
N LYS A 194 2.27 12.41 22.66
CA LYS A 194 3.37 12.44 21.69
C LYS A 194 4.20 11.17 21.80
N PRO A 195 4.74 10.68 20.68
CA PRO A 195 5.79 9.66 20.67
C PRO A 195 6.95 10.06 21.57
N ASP A 196 7.40 9.13 22.41
CA ASP A 196 8.62 9.31 23.17
C ASP A 196 9.82 8.74 22.41
N ASN A 197 10.62 9.63 21.85
CA ASN A 197 11.82 9.27 21.11
C ASN A 197 13.06 9.04 21.99
N SER A 198 12.92 9.24 23.30
CA SER A 198 14.04 9.28 24.25
C SER A 198 14.06 8.12 25.25
N SER A 199 12.95 7.39 25.43
CA SER A 199 12.91 6.31 26.41
C SER A 199 13.61 5.05 25.93
N SER A 200 14.33 4.44 26.87
CA SER A 200 14.76 3.04 26.82
C SER A 200 13.65 2.07 27.22
N GLU A 201 12.41 2.55 27.38
CA GLU A 201 11.27 1.79 27.92
C GLU A 201 10.41 1.11 26.83
N GLU A 202 10.87 1.08 25.57
CA GLU A 202 10.19 0.33 24.52
C GLU A 202 10.14 -1.16 24.88
N LEU A 203 8.93 -1.70 25.00
CA LEU A 203 8.76 -3.13 25.20
C LEU A 203 8.83 -3.84 23.85
N LYS A 204 9.46 -5.01 23.84
CA LYS A 204 9.68 -5.80 22.63
C LYS A 204 9.01 -7.15 22.74
N PHE A 205 8.41 -7.58 21.64
CA PHE A 205 7.92 -8.92 21.47
C PHE A 205 8.48 -9.49 20.17
N ASN A 206 9.23 -10.60 20.29
CA ASN A 206 9.83 -11.25 19.13
C ASN A 206 8.75 -12.02 18.36
N LEU A 207 8.60 -11.71 17.08
CA LEU A 207 7.76 -12.47 16.15
C LEU A 207 8.52 -13.73 15.74
N LYS A 208 7.78 -14.79 15.40
CA LYS A 208 8.38 -16.11 15.13
C LYS A 208 8.47 -16.46 13.65
N SER A 209 7.99 -15.60 12.74
CA SER A 209 7.93 -15.93 11.31
C SER A 209 8.10 -14.75 10.37
N SER A 210 7.33 -13.68 10.56
CA SER A 210 7.22 -12.58 9.60
C SER A 210 6.71 -11.29 10.25
N MET A 211 6.63 -10.22 9.47
CA MET A 211 5.94 -9.00 9.90
C MET A 211 4.48 -9.28 10.27
N PRO A 212 3.91 -8.50 11.21
CA PRO A 212 2.50 -8.62 11.57
C PRO A 212 1.63 -8.06 10.43
N TYR A 213 0.63 -8.83 10.04
CA TYR A 213 -0.38 -8.46 9.06
C TYR A 213 -1.57 -7.74 9.70
N GLN A 214 -1.87 -8.07 10.96
CA GLN A 214 -2.92 -7.44 11.74
C GLN A 214 -2.55 -7.44 13.22
N VAL A 215 -2.89 -6.33 13.90
CA VAL A 215 -2.81 -6.20 15.35
C VAL A 215 -4.18 -5.78 15.86
N ASP A 216 -4.77 -6.59 16.74
CA ASP A 216 -6.01 -6.27 17.42
C ASP A 216 -5.75 -6.09 18.92
N VAL A 217 -6.29 -5.01 19.49
CA VAL A 217 -6.00 -4.60 20.87
C VAL A 217 -7.29 -4.42 21.64
N VAL A 218 -7.40 -5.12 22.77
CA VAL A 218 -8.52 -4.98 23.70
C VAL A 218 -7.96 -4.87 25.11
N LYS A 219 -8.19 -3.72 25.75
CA LYS A 219 -7.66 -3.39 27.09
C LYS A 219 -6.12 -3.51 27.09
N ASN A 220 -5.55 -4.44 27.87
CA ASN A 220 -4.12 -4.72 27.96
C ASN A 220 -3.71 -6.00 27.21
N PHE A 221 -4.59 -6.55 26.37
CA PHE A 221 -4.35 -7.72 25.54
C PHE A 221 -4.10 -7.30 24.10
N VAL A 222 -3.17 -8.00 23.45
CA VAL A 222 -2.78 -7.77 22.06
C VAL A 222 -2.79 -9.11 21.33
N LEU A 223 -3.51 -9.17 20.22
CA LEU A 223 -3.53 -10.29 19.31
C LEU A 223 -2.78 -9.91 18.05
N ILE A 224 -1.75 -10.68 17.73
CA ILE A 224 -0.83 -10.41 16.64
C ILE A 224 -0.99 -11.51 15.61
N ARG A 225 -1.45 -11.17 14.40
CA ARG A 225 -1.59 -12.12 13.30
C ARG A 225 -0.41 -11.99 12.34
N GLU A 226 0.35 -13.06 12.20
CA GLU A 226 1.28 -13.33 11.10
C GLU A 226 0.55 -14.18 10.03
N LYS A 227 1.23 -14.55 8.92
CA LYS A 227 0.54 -15.26 7.81
C LYS A 227 -0.08 -16.58 8.28
N CYS A 228 0.69 -17.40 8.99
CA CYS A 228 0.29 -18.74 9.44
C CYS A 228 0.41 -18.90 10.96
N LYS A 229 0.61 -17.80 11.69
CA LYS A 229 0.77 -17.79 13.15
C LYS A 229 -0.05 -16.68 13.79
N CYS A 230 -0.51 -16.93 15.00
CA CYS A 230 -1.25 -15.96 15.79
C CYS A 230 -0.73 -15.98 17.23
N SER A 231 -0.22 -14.85 17.70
CA SER A 231 0.32 -14.69 19.04
C SER A 231 -0.61 -13.84 19.89
N TYR A 232 -1.05 -14.39 21.02
CA TYR A 232 -1.88 -13.71 22.00
C TYR A 232 -1.01 -13.33 23.20
N VAL A 233 -0.84 -12.03 23.42
CA VAL A 233 0.04 -11.49 24.47
C VAL A 233 -0.71 -10.52 25.39
N THR A 234 -0.22 -10.36 26.61
CA THR A 234 -0.73 -9.39 27.57
C THR A 234 0.39 -8.51 28.08
N VAL A 235 0.09 -7.23 28.28
CA VAL A 235 1.01 -6.31 28.96
C VAL A 235 0.63 -6.26 30.43
N LYS A 236 1.60 -6.57 31.30
CA LYS A 236 1.43 -6.59 32.75
C LYS A 236 2.39 -5.59 33.41
N GLU A 237 1.94 -5.07 34.54
CA GLU A 237 2.69 -4.18 35.41
C GLU A 237 3.17 -4.96 36.64
N LYS A 238 4.45 -4.82 37.00
CA LYS A 238 5.04 -5.43 38.20
C LYS A 238 5.98 -4.41 38.84
N GLY A 239 5.45 -3.72 39.85
CA GLY A 239 6.09 -2.51 40.38
C GLY A 239 6.03 -1.40 39.33
N ASP A 240 7.12 -0.65 39.16
CA ASP A 240 7.19 0.43 38.17
C ASP A 240 7.50 -0.06 36.74
N ASN A 241 7.74 -1.36 36.56
CA ASN A 241 8.14 -1.95 35.29
C ASN A 241 6.96 -2.62 34.57
N LEU A 242 6.93 -2.45 33.24
CA LEU A 242 6.00 -3.13 32.35
C LEU A 242 6.71 -4.24 31.58
N PHE A 243 5.98 -5.32 31.31
CA PHE A 243 6.51 -6.46 30.57
C PHE A 243 5.42 -7.08 29.71
N VAL A 244 5.82 -7.55 28.53
CA VAL A 244 4.96 -8.32 27.62
C VAL A 244 5.06 -9.79 27.99
N VAL A 245 3.91 -10.42 28.23
CA VAL A 245 3.82 -11.85 28.55
C VAL A 245 3.07 -12.57 27.43
N PRO A 246 3.70 -13.54 26.74
CA PRO A 246 2.97 -14.42 25.84
C PRO A 246 2.02 -15.32 26.64
N ILE A 247 0.76 -15.40 26.22
CA ILE A 247 -0.24 -16.29 26.82
C ILE A 247 -0.45 -17.50 25.91
N SER A 248 -0.60 -17.27 24.61
CA SER A 248 -0.85 -18.32 23.62
C SER A 248 -0.12 -18.00 22.32
N ASP A 249 0.36 -19.05 21.65
CA ASP A 249 0.88 -18.99 20.29
C ASP A 249 0.27 -20.14 19.49
N ILE A 250 -0.44 -19.81 18.41
CA ILE A 250 -1.05 -20.77 17.51
C ILE A 250 -0.32 -20.74 16.18
N SER A 251 -0.10 -21.91 15.59
CA SER A 251 0.39 -22.06 14.22
C SER A 251 -0.55 -22.97 13.45
N THR A 252 -0.88 -22.60 12.21
CA THR A 252 -1.68 -23.43 11.31
C THR A 252 -0.77 -24.43 10.58
N ALA A 253 -1.33 -25.58 10.19
CA ALA A 253 -0.62 -26.59 9.39
C ALA A 253 -0.56 -26.19 7.90
N ASP A 254 0.41 -26.77 7.17
CA ASP A 254 0.47 -26.84 5.69
C ASP A 254 0.24 -25.51 4.94
N ASP A 255 0.98 -24.46 5.31
CA ASP A 255 0.93 -23.14 4.67
C ASP A 255 -0.50 -22.56 4.57
N ASN A 256 -1.42 -22.98 5.45
CA ASN A 256 -2.79 -22.49 5.44
C ASN A 256 -2.86 -21.12 6.14
N PRO A 257 -3.09 -20.01 5.42
CA PRO A 257 -2.99 -18.69 6.00
C PRO A 257 -4.18 -18.35 6.90
N ILE A 258 -3.91 -17.58 7.95
CA ILE A 258 -4.90 -16.95 8.81
C ILE A 258 -5.34 -15.66 8.11
N ILE A 259 -6.62 -15.56 7.73
CA ILE A 259 -7.14 -14.42 6.97
C ILE A 259 -7.40 -13.23 7.89
N CYS A 260 -8.09 -13.48 9.01
CA CYS A 260 -8.49 -12.48 9.98
C CYS A 260 -8.43 -13.07 11.38
N ALA A 261 -8.11 -12.26 12.38
CA ALA A 261 -8.16 -12.64 13.77
C ALA A 261 -8.70 -11.47 14.61
N GLY A 262 -9.39 -11.78 15.71
CA GLY A 262 -9.96 -10.75 16.58
C GLY A 262 -10.22 -11.26 18.00
N ILE A 263 -10.03 -10.38 18.98
CA ILE A 263 -10.27 -10.64 20.40
C ILE A 263 -11.74 -10.39 20.72
N ASN A 264 -12.35 -11.27 21.52
CA ASN A 264 -13.69 -11.02 22.05
C ASN A 264 -13.62 -9.89 23.10
N LYS A 265 -14.31 -8.77 22.81
CA LYS A 265 -14.29 -7.57 23.65
C LYS A 265 -14.92 -7.81 25.03
N ASP A 266 -15.91 -8.68 25.10
CA ASP A 266 -16.64 -9.02 26.32
C ASP A 266 -15.91 -10.10 27.13
N ASN A 267 -15.33 -11.10 26.47
CA ASN A 267 -14.51 -12.14 27.08
C ASN A 267 -13.09 -12.13 26.51
N CYS A 268 -12.20 -11.32 27.09
CA CYS A 268 -10.85 -11.17 26.55
C CYS A 268 -10.05 -12.47 26.54
N ASN A 269 -10.39 -13.48 27.36
CA ASN A 269 -9.70 -14.78 27.31
C ASN A 269 -10.05 -15.61 26.06
N GLU A 270 -10.98 -15.14 25.23
CA GLU A 270 -11.36 -15.76 23.97
C GLU A 270 -10.99 -14.88 22.78
N PHE A 271 -10.58 -15.54 21.70
CA PHE A 271 -10.35 -14.89 20.42
C PHE A 271 -10.72 -15.84 19.29
N CYS A 272 -10.95 -15.29 18.10
CA CYS A 272 -11.34 -16.06 16.94
C CYS A 272 -10.32 -15.88 15.81
N ILE A 273 -10.20 -16.91 14.99
CA ILE A 273 -9.40 -16.96 13.77
C ILE A 273 -10.31 -17.37 12.61
N LEU A 274 -10.17 -16.69 11.48
CA LEU A 274 -10.79 -17.05 10.20
C LEU A 274 -9.76 -17.72 9.28
N SER A 275 -10.10 -18.89 8.76
CA SER A 275 -9.30 -19.65 7.79
C SER A 275 -9.86 -19.56 6.36
N PRO A 276 -9.10 -19.93 5.32
CA PRO A 276 -9.47 -19.80 3.91
C PRO A 276 -10.62 -20.67 3.45
N ASN A 277 -11.09 -21.59 4.28
CA ASN A 277 -12.29 -22.37 3.98
C ASN A 277 -13.54 -21.76 4.64
N GLU A 278 -13.47 -20.49 5.05
CA GLU A 278 -14.51 -19.81 5.84
C GLU A 278 -14.86 -20.55 7.14
N GLU A 279 -13.88 -21.26 7.72
CA GLU A 279 -14.00 -21.85 9.05
C GLU A 279 -13.49 -20.84 10.08
N LEU A 280 -14.38 -20.48 11.01
CA LEU A 280 -14.08 -19.73 12.21
C LEU A 280 -13.71 -20.70 13.32
N THR A 281 -12.54 -20.51 13.93
CA THR A 281 -12.13 -21.26 15.11
C THR A 281 -12.04 -20.32 16.30
N ILE A 282 -12.83 -20.59 17.34
CA ILE A 282 -12.78 -19.87 18.62
C ILE A 282 -11.76 -20.55 19.52
N TRP A 283 -10.87 -19.78 20.10
CA TRP A 283 -9.78 -20.25 20.96
C TRP A 283 -9.91 -19.68 22.36
N ASN A 284 -9.53 -20.49 23.34
CA ASN A 284 -9.26 -20.02 24.69
C ASN A 284 -7.77 -19.71 24.82
N ALA A 285 -7.43 -18.46 25.10
CA ALA A 285 -6.06 -18.00 25.21
C ALA A 285 -5.32 -18.71 26.36
N SER A 286 -5.93 -18.80 27.54
CA SER A 286 -5.28 -19.41 28.71
C SER A 286 -4.93 -20.88 28.53
N THR A 287 -5.78 -21.66 27.84
CA THR A 287 -5.52 -23.10 27.61
C THR A 287 -4.86 -23.38 26.27
N SER A 288 -4.73 -22.38 25.39
CA SER A 288 -4.24 -22.55 24.02
C SER A 288 -4.96 -23.66 23.26
N SER A 289 -6.27 -23.79 23.46
CA SER A 289 -7.10 -24.85 22.87
C SER A 289 -8.30 -24.27 22.13
N ALA A 290 -8.64 -24.87 20.99
CA ALA A 290 -9.85 -24.53 20.26
C ALA A 290 -11.08 -24.95 21.07
N LEU A 291 -11.96 -23.98 21.34
CA LEU A 291 -13.24 -24.20 22.01
C LEU A 291 -14.31 -24.68 21.04
N SER A 292 -14.36 -24.09 19.85
CA SER A 292 -15.32 -24.44 18.82
C SER A 292 -14.77 -24.15 17.43
N LYS A 293 -15.31 -24.87 16.45
CA LYS A 293 -15.06 -24.68 15.03
C LYS A 293 -16.41 -24.56 14.34
N ILE A 294 -16.56 -23.48 13.58
CA ILE A 294 -17.79 -23.12 12.91
C ILE A 294 -17.45 -22.95 11.43
N ASN A 295 -17.95 -23.85 10.59
CA ASN A 295 -17.84 -23.70 9.15
C ASN A 295 -19.03 -22.87 8.64
N LEU A 296 -18.72 -21.73 8.02
CA LEU A 296 -19.73 -20.83 7.50
C LEU A 296 -20.34 -21.33 6.18
N ASN A 297 -19.57 -22.02 5.33
CA ASN A 297 -19.99 -22.46 3.99
C ASN A 297 -20.78 -21.37 3.22
N LEU A 298 -20.34 -20.12 3.28
CA LEU A 298 -21.01 -18.96 2.68
C LEU A 298 -20.46 -18.63 1.29
N ARG A 299 -19.39 -19.30 0.84
CA ARG A 299 -18.86 -19.14 -0.52
C ARG A 299 -19.88 -19.53 -1.57
N GLU A 300 -20.14 -18.58 -2.44
CA GLU A 300 -20.69 -18.86 -3.76
C GLU A 300 -19.55 -19.40 -4.65
N THR A 301 -19.89 -20.23 -5.63
CA THR A 301 -18.96 -21.01 -6.48
C THR A 301 -17.97 -20.15 -7.30
N TYR A 302 -18.05 -18.82 -7.22
CA TYR A 302 -17.36 -17.87 -8.10
C TYR A 302 -16.37 -16.94 -7.37
N SER A 303 -16.03 -17.18 -6.09
CA SER A 303 -15.02 -16.34 -5.41
C SER A 303 -13.63 -16.56 -6.01
N THR A 304 -13.01 -15.49 -6.51
CA THR A 304 -11.66 -15.50 -7.11
C THR A 304 -10.55 -15.57 -6.06
N ASP A 305 -10.81 -15.10 -4.84
CA ASP A 305 -9.89 -15.15 -3.71
C ASP A 305 -10.55 -15.61 -2.41
N SER A 306 -9.75 -15.68 -1.35
CA SER A 306 -10.19 -16.09 -0.02
C SER A 306 -10.40 -14.94 0.97
N TRP A 307 -10.55 -13.70 0.50
CA TRP A 307 -10.68 -12.57 1.42
C TRP A 307 -11.95 -12.67 2.28
N GLY A 308 -11.79 -12.40 3.57
CA GLY A 308 -12.89 -12.26 4.50
C GLY A 308 -12.44 -11.53 5.76
N TYR A 309 -13.39 -10.88 6.43
CA TYR A 309 -13.12 -10.13 7.65
C TYR A 309 -14.25 -10.35 8.65
N PHE A 310 -13.93 -10.31 9.93
CA PHE A 310 -14.95 -10.33 10.97
C PHE A 310 -14.56 -9.49 12.16
N TYR A 311 -15.55 -9.10 12.96
CA TYR A 311 -15.34 -8.57 14.29
C TYR A 311 -16.53 -8.93 15.18
N TYR A 312 -16.29 -8.96 16.49
CA TYR A 312 -17.32 -9.17 17.50
C TYR A 312 -18.22 -7.93 17.60
N THR A 313 -19.53 -8.14 17.48
CA THR A 313 -20.57 -7.13 17.76
C THR A 313 -21.20 -7.33 19.14
N GLY A 314 -21.05 -8.52 19.73
CA GLY A 314 -21.39 -8.85 21.10
C GLY A 314 -20.62 -10.09 21.58
N PRO A 315 -20.95 -10.64 22.76
CA PRO A 315 -20.18 -11.72 23.37
C PRO A 315 -20.22 -13.01 22.55
N ASP A 316 -21.39 -13.32 21.99
CA ASP A 316 -21.66 -14.52 21.19
C ASP A 316 -22.10 -14.16 19.76
N THR A 317 -21.79 -12.96 19.29
CA THR A 317 -22.27 -12.49 17.98
C THR A 317 -21.14 -11.82 17.23
N ILE A 318 -20.96 -12.23 15.98
CA ILE A 318 -19.97 -11.67 15.08
C ILE A 318 -20.65 -11.16 13.81
N LEU A 319 -20.03 -10.16 13.21
CA LEU A 319 -20.35 -9.72 11.87
C LEU A 319 -19.22 -10.20 10.95
N TYR A 320 -19.56 -11.14 10.06
CA TYR A 320 -18.66 -11.70 9.04
C TYR A 320 -18.92 -11.04 7.69
N VAL A 321 -17.86 -10.73 6.98
CA VAL A 321 -17.91 -10.05 5.69
C VAL A 321 -17.03 -10.78 4.71
N ASN A 322 -17.57 -11.07 3.52
CA ASN A 322 -16.83 -11.53 2.35
C ASN A 322 -16.95 -10.49 1.23
N ARG A 323 -16.44 -10.78 0.03
CA ARG A 323 -16.40 -9.83 -1.10
C ARG A 323 -17.76 -9.24 -1.50
N GLN A 324 -18.88 -9.89 -1.18
CA GLN A 324 -20.19 -9.51 -1.71
C GLN A 324 -21.25 -9.27 -0.62
N THR A 325 -21.04 -9.81 0.58
CA THR A 325 -22.11 -9.95 1.57
C THR A 325 -21.62 -9.71 2.99
N VAL A 326 -22.48 -9.10 3.79
CA VAL A 326 -22.33 -8.96 5.23
C VAL A 326 -23.28 -9.92 5.92
N ASN A 327 -22.80 -10.67 6.92
CA ASN A 327 -23.56 -11.72 7.60
C ASN A 327 -23.43 -11.52 9.12
N LEU A 328 -24.55 -11.40 9.82
CA LEU A 328 -24.58 -11.43 11.29
C LEU A 328 -24.78 -12.87 11.75
N ILE A 329 -23.84 -13.38 12.53
CA ILE A 329 -23.79 -14.78 12.95
C ILE A 329 -23.83 -14.86 14.48
N ASP A 330 -24.77 -15.63 15.00
CA ASP A 330 -24.80 -16.05 16.40
C ASP A 330 -23.94 -17.30 16.57
N LEU A 331 -22.91 -17.22 17.40
CA LEU A 331 -21.93 -18.28 17.65
C LEU A 331 -22.51 -19.47 18.43
N ARG A 332 -23.68 -19.31 19.04
CA ARG A 332 -24.40 -20.38 19.76
C ARG A 332 -25.27 -21.23 18.83
N GLY A 333 -25.54 -20.73 17.62
CA GLY A 333 -26.35 -21.40 16.62
C GLY A 333 -25.72 -22.71 16.17
N LYS A 334 -26.53 -23.75 15.97
CA LYS A 334 -26.04 -25.05 15.48
C LYS A 334 -25.72 -25.02 13.98
N ASN A 335 -26.44 -24.20 13.22
CA ASN A 335 -26.29 -24.05 11.77
C ASN A 335 -26.20 -22.56 11.36
N PRO A 336 -25.05 -21.90 11.60
CA PRO A 336 -24.88 -20.47 11.38
C PRO A 336 -25.01 -20.05 9.90
N SER A 337 -24.82 -20.97 8.95
CA SER A 337 -25.01 -20.70 7.52
C SER A 337 -26.47 -20.42 7.14
N THR A 338 -27.43 -21.10 7.76
CA THR A 338 -28.87 -20.96 7.47
C THR A 338 -29.59 -19.98 8.39
N GLU A 339 -29.02 -19.72 9.57
CA GLU A 339 -29.63 -18.88 10.62
C GLU A 339 -29.04 -17.45 10.65
N SER A 340 -28.09 -17.13 9.77
CA SER A 340 -27.49 -15.80 9.70
C SER A 340 -28.36 -14.77 8.99
N LEU A 341 -28.33 -13.53 9.48
CA LEU A 341 -28.94 -12.40 8.80
C LEU A 341 -27.95 -11.87 7.74
N LYS A 342 -28.35 -11.88 6.47
CA LYS A 342 -27.49 -11.56 5.31
C LYS A 342 -27.91 -10.26 4.64
N TRP A 343 -26.92 -9.40 4.35
CA TRP A 343 -27.08 -8.18 3.56
C TRP A 343 -26.12 -8.22 2.35
N PRO A 344 -26.63 -8.50 1.14
CA PRO A 344 -25.82 -8.39 -0.08
C PRO A 344 -25.65 -6.93 -0.50
N ILE A 345 -24.52 -6.62 -1.16
CA ILE A 345 -24.27 -5.27 -1.69
C ILE A 345 -24.76 -5.08 -3.14
N ASN A 346 -24.99 -6.17 -3.89
CA ASN A 346 -25.17 -6.16 -5.35
C ASN A 346 -26.27 -5.23 -5.88
N ASN A 347 -27.23 -4.85 -5.04
CA ASN A 347 -28.33 -3.95 -5.41
C ASN A 347 -28.07 -2.46 -5.08
N LEU A 348 -26.93 -2.14 -4.46
CA LEU A 348 -26.57 -0.81 -3.94
C LEU A 348 -25.39 -0.19 -4.67
N VAL A 349 -24.56 -1.04 -5.27
CA VAL A 349 -23.28 -0.69 -5.86
C VAL A 349 -23.18 -1.27 -7.26
N ASP A 350 -22.22 -0.77 -8.03
CA ASP A 350 -22.00 -1.21 -9.41
C ASP A 350 -21.42 -2.64 -9.48
N ILE A 351 -21.51 -3.27 -10.64
CA ILE A 351 -21.17 -4.69 -10.84
C ILE A 351 -19.68 -5.00 -10.58
N CYS A 352 -18.81 -3.99 -10.66
CA CYS A 352 -17.37 -4.11 -10.42
C CYS A 352 -16.98 -3.95 -8.94
N GLU A 353 -17.96 -3.73 -8.07
CA GLU A 353 -17.73 -3.44 -6.67
C GLU A 353 -17.58 -4.70 -5.85
N GLU A 354 -16.54 -4.71 -5.03
CA GLU A 354 -16.27 -5.74 -4.06
C GLU A 354 -16.02 -5.07 -2.71
N ILE A 355 -16.40 -5.74 -1.63
CA ILE A 355 -16.03 -5.32 -0.29
C ILE A 355 -14.52 -5.54 -0.10
N THR A 356 -13.87 -4.58 0.53
CA THR A 356 -12.40 -4.53 0.71
C THR A 356 -11.99 -4.31 2.17
N CYS A 357 -12.84 -3.66 2.96
CA CYS A 357 -12.59 -3.38 4.37
C CYS A 357 -13.90 -3.13 5.12
N CYS A 358 -13.90 -3.31 6.43
CA CYS A 358 -15.05 -2.97 7.28
C CYS A 358 -14.64 -2.69 8.73
N ASN A 359 -15.48 -1.96 9.46
CA ASN A 359 -15.29 -1.73 10.89
C ASN A 359 -16.62 -1.34 11.57
N SER A 360 -16.68 -1.50 12.90
CA SER A 360 -17.82 -1.10 13.72
C SER A 360 -17.75 0.39 14.09
N GLY A 361 -18.86 1.09 13.91
CA GLY A 361 -19.09 2.46 14.35
C GLY A 361 -19.92 2.57 15.63
N SER A 362 -20.44 3.77 15.88
CA SER A 362 -21.31 4.03 17.02
C SER A 362 -22.71 3.46 16.81
N ARG A 363 -23.43 3.23 17.92
CA ARG A 363 -24.88 2.90 17.93
C ARG A 363 -25.28 1.73 17.02
N ASN A 364 -24.41 0.70 16.91
CA ASN A 364 -24.59 -0.48 16.06
C ASN A 364 -24.58 -0.20 14.54
N ILE A 365 -24.06 0.95 14.12
CA ILE A 365 -23.75 1.19 12.71
C ILE A 365 -22.42 0.52 12.37
N ASN A 366 -22.38 -0.13 11.22
CA ASN A 366 -21.20 -0.78 10.69
C ASN A 366 -20.85 -0.14 9.34
N TYR A 367 -19.58 0.17 9.15
CA TYR A 367 -19.08 0.80 7.94
C TYR A 367 -18.39 -0.23 7.07
N ILE A 368 -18.82 -0.31 5.81
CA ILE A 368 -18.38 -1.31 4.82
C ILE A 368 -17.78 -0.57 3.62
N GLY A 369 -16.46 -0.66 3.44
CA GLY A 369 -15.77 -0.08 2.31
C GLY A 369 -15.74 -1.05 1.13
N THR A 370 -16.02 -0.53 -0.05
CA THR A 370 -15.89 -1.22 -1.33
C THR A 370 -14.75 -0.62 -2.15
N ASN A 371 -14.63 -0.94 -3.44
CA ASN A 371 -13.60 -0.38 -4.30
C ASN A 371 -13.80 1.12 -4.57
N HIS A 372 -15.05 1.58 -4.66
CA HIS A 372 -15.36 3.00 -4.93
C HIS A 372 -16.27 3.66 -3.90
N HIS A 373 -16.97 2.88 -3.07
CA HIS A 373 -17.94 3.39 -2.11
C HIS A 373 -17.60 3.04 -0.66
N LEU A 374 -18.11 3.86 0.25
CA LEU A 374 -18.31 3.49 1.64
C LEU A 374 -19.82 3.32 1.86
N LEU A 375 -20.23 2.29 2.57
CA LEU A 375 -21.61 2.02 2.94
C LEU A 375 -21.75 2.01 4.46
N SER A 376 -22.90 2.42 4.98
CA SER A 376 -23.26 2.21 6.39
C SER A 376 -24.43 1.25 6.52
N LEU A 377 -24.32 0.37 7.51
CA LEU A 377 -25.28 -0.69 7.81
C LEU A 377 -25.69 -0.59 9.28
N ASP A 378 -26.94 -0.24 9.54
CA ASP A 378 -27.56 -0.44 10.85
C ASP A 378 -28.14 -1.86 10.88
N ILE A 379 -27.65 -2.72 11.77
CA ILE A 379 -28.11 -4.11 11.88
C ILE A 379 -29.63 -4.26 12.11
N ARG A 380 -30.31 -3.21 12.59
CA ARG A 380 -31.75 -3.19 12.85
C ARG A 380 -32.57 -2.73 11.64
N GLN A 381 -31.99 -1.89 10.79
CA GLN A 381 -32.70 -1.21 9.69
C GLN A 381 -32.21 -1.64 8.29
N GLY A 382 -31.03 -2.23 8.20
CA GLY A 382 -30.33 -2.48 6.95
C GLY A 382 -29.44 -1.31 6.54
N TRP A 383 -29.19 -1.20 5.24
CA TRP A 383 -28.31 -0.19 4.66
C TRP A 383 -28.89 1.21 4.82
N THR A 384 -28.11 2.16 5.32
CA THR A 384 -28.60 3.51 5.66
C THR A 384 -28.02 4.60 4.76
N GLN A 385 -26.73 4.50 4.40
CA GLN A 385 -26.02 5.53 3.66
C GLN A 385 -25.00 4.92 2.68
N ARG A 386 -24.71 5.68 1.62
CA ARG A 386 -23.64 5.41 0.65
C ARG A 386 -22.86 6.69 0.36
N TRP A 387 -21.53 6.60 0.36
CA TRP A 387 -20.60 7.65 -0.06
C TRP A 387 -19.71 7.15 -1.18
N THR A 388 -19.34 8.02 -2.12
CA THR A 388 -18.19 7.78 -3.02
C THR A 388 -16.94 8.36 -2.37
N HIS A 389 -15.98 7.52 -1.98
CA HIS A 389 -14.83 7.97 -1.17
C HIS A 389 -13.70 8.63 -1.98
N GLY A 390 -13.70 8.52 -3.31
CA GLY A 390 -12.76 9.23 -4.19
C GLY A 390 -11.30 8.74 -4.14
N ILE A 391 -11.06 7.51 -3.67
CA ILE A 391 -9.71 6.91 -3.68
C ILE A 391 -9.53 6.20 -5.01
N THR A 392 -8.37 6.39 -5.65
CA THR A 392 -8.06 5.83 -6.99
C THR A 392 -7.79 4.32 -6.97
N SER A 393 -7.66 3.71 -5.80
CA SER A 393 -7.41 2.30 -5.57
C SER A 393 -8.26 1.78 -4.42
N SER A 394 -8.51 0.47 -4.41
CA SER A 394 -9.25 -0.20 -3.35
C SER A 394 -8.72 0.21 -1.96
N PRO A 395 -9.59 0.73 -1.06
CA PRO A 395 -9.20 0.95 0.32
C PRO A 395 -8.95 -0.41 0.96
N SER A 396 -7.90 -0.50 1.78
CA SER A 396 -7.54 -1.75 2.46
C SER A 396 -7.79 -1.67 3.95
N ILE A 397 -7.72 -0.48 4.55
CA ILE A 397 -7.79 -0.30 6.00
C ILE A 397 -8.91 0.70 6.32
N LEU A 398 -9.77 0.35 7.28
CA LEU A 398 -10.83 1.23 7.77
C LEU A 398 -10.73 1.35 9.29
N LYS A 399 -10.60 2.56 9.80
CA LYS A 399 -10.61 2.86 11.24
C LYS A 399 -11.70 3.88 11.56
N VAL A 400 -12.38 3.67 12.68
CA VAL A 400 -13.44 4.56 13.16
C VAL A 400 -13.06 5.04 14.55
N MET A 401 -13.13 6.36 14.76
CA MET A 401 -13.02 7.00 16.06
C MET A 401 -14.38 7.61 16.41
N GLN A 402 -14.81 7.46 17.66
CA GLN A 402 -16.08 7.97 18.14
C GLN A 402 -15.82 9.14 19.08
N ARG A 403 -16.49 10.28 18.88
CA ARG A 403 -16.40 11.45 19.77
C ARG A 403 -17.66 12.30 19.67
N ASN A 404 -18.18 12.74 20.82
CA ASN A 404 -19.33 13.67 20.92
C ASN A 404 -20.54 13.31 20.03
N PHE A 405 -20.93 12.03 19.98
CA PHE A 405 -21.99 11.53 19.10
C PHE A 405 -21.69 11.64 17.60
N GLU A 406 -20.42 11.66 17.23
CA GLU A 406 -19.95 11.61 15.85
C GLU A 406 -19.03 10.41 15.64
N ASP A 407 -19.13 9.81 14.46
CA ASP A 407 -18.16 8.85 13.96
C ASP A 407 -17.23 9.55 12.96
N PHE A 408 -15.94 9.52 13.29
CA PHE A 408 -14.85 9.93 12.42
C PHE A 408 -14.26 8.70 11.75
N ILE A 409 -14.45 8.59 10.45
CA ILE A 409 -14.15 7.40 9.66
C ILE A 409 -12.94 7.70 8.78
N PHE A 410 -11.94 6.84 8.84
CA PHE A 410 -10.69 6.97 8.08
C PHE A 410 -10.51 5.75 7.18
N LEU A 411 -10.51 5.97 5.86
CA LEU A 411 -10.27 4.95 4.84
C LEU A 411 -8.87 5.12 4.27
N GLY A 412 -8.02 4.11 4.40
CA GLY A 412 -6.66 4.11 3.86
C GLY A 412 -6.48 3.09 2.73
N SER A 413 -5.76 3.48 1.67
CA SER A 413 -5.36 2.56 0.60
C SER A 413 -3.85 2.29 0.62
N GLN A 414 -3.49 1.01 0.43
CA GLN A 414 -2.09 0.59 0.31
C GLN A 414 -1.37 1.27 -0.85
N ARG A 415 -1.99 1.31 -2.05
CA ARG A 415 -1.30 1.69 -3.29
C ARG A 415 -1.07 3.19 -3.44
N SER A 416 -1.97 4.03 -2.95
CA SER A 416 -1.96 5.49 -3.18
C SER A 416 -1.54 6.30 -1.96
N ASP A 417 -1.17 5.66 -0.84
CA ASP A 417 -0.93 6.24 0.50
C ASP A 417 -2.01 7.24 1.01
N SER A 418 -3.13 7.30 0.30
CA SER A 418 -4.22 8.25 0.52
C SER A 418 -5.06 7.78 1.68
N VAL A 419 -5.38 8.73 2.56
CA VAL A 419 -6.32 8.52 3.66
C VAL A 419 -7.46 9.50 3.49
N VAL A 420 -8.68 8.98 3.35
CA VAL A 420 -9.90 9.77 3.24
C VAL A 420 -10.60 9.80 4.58
N PHE A 421 -11.02 11.00 4.97
CA PHE A 421 -11.80 11.28 6.15
C PHE A 421 -13.28 11.43 5.76
N ILE A 422 -14.16 10.77 6.52
CA ILE A 422 -15.61 10.92 6.43
C ILE A 422 -16.14 11.11 7.85
N GLN A 423 -17.14 11.97 8.02
CA GLN A 423 -17.77 12.23 9.31
C GLN A 423 -19.26 11.92 9.25
N ASN A 424 -19.74 11.21 10.27
CA ASN A 424 -21.15 10.92 10.45
C ASN A 424 -21.62 11.45 11.80
N ASP A 425 -22.67 12.25 11.81
CA ASP A 425 -23.19 12.93 13.00
C ASP A 425 -24.53 12.32 13.43
N PHE A 426 -24.69 12.06 14.73
CA PHE A 426 -25.85 11.43 15.32
C PHE A 426 -26.62 12.31 16.33
N GLU A 427 -26.40 13.63 16.33
CA GLU A 427 -27.04 14.57 17.27
C GLU A 427 -28.58 14.55 17.19
N VAL A 428 -29.16 14.38 15.98
CA VAL A 428 -30.61 14.57 15.75
C VAL A 428 -31.37 13.24 15.55
N SER A 429 -30.70 12.16 15.16
CA SER A 429 -31.34 10.91 14.72
C SER A 429 -30.56 9.66 15.10
N THR A 430 -31.22 8.50 15.05
CA THR A 430 -30.57 7.19 15.19
C THR A 430 -29.84 6.76 13.92
N SER A 431 -30.30 7.22 12.75
CA SER A 431 -29.55 7.13 11.50
C SER A 431 -28.58 8.30 11.47
N GLY A 432 -27.29 8.05 11.67
CA GLY A 432 -26.27 9.09 11.54
C GLY A 432 -26.39 9.76 10.17
N VAL A 433 -26.11 11.06 10.08
CA VAL A 433 -26.13 11.83 8.83
C VAL A 433 -24.76 12.44 8.58
N SER A 434 -24.23 12.24 7.38
CA SER A 434 -22.98 12.85 6.96
C SER A 434 -23.26 14.14 6.19
N ARG A 435 -22.82 15.26 6.78
CA ARG A 435 -23.00 16.61 6.20
C ARG A 435 -21.72 17.16 5.57
N ILE A 436 -20.64 16.38 5.59
CA ILE A 436 -19.33 16.80 5.10
C ILE A 436 -18.94 15.84 3.99
N HIS A 437 -18.50 16.40 2.86
CA HIS A 437 -17.99 15.57 1.77
C HIS A 437 -16.74 14.80 2.22
N PRO A 438 -16.53 13.57 1.71
CA PRO A 438 -15.29 12.85 1.91
C PRO A 438 -14.08 13.76 1.61
N TYR A 439 -13.16 13.84 2.56
CA TYR A 439 -12.02 14.74 2.50
C TYR A 439 -10.71 13.95 2.48
N THR A 440 -9.94 14.06 1.39
CA THR A 440 -8.63 13.41 1.30
C THR A 440 -7.62 14.17 2.16
N LEU A 441 -7.08 13.51 3.18
CA LEU A 441 -6.05 14.06 4.04
C LEU A 441 -4.71 14.17 3.30
N PRO A 442 -3.86 15.14 3.67
CA PRO A 442 -2.53 15.27 3.08
C PRO A 442 -1.74 13.96 3.07
N SER A 443 -1.09 13.66 1.96
CA SER A 443 -0.36 12.41 1.73
C SER A 443 1.08 12.46 2.28
N LEU A 444 1.73 11.30 2.39
CA LEU A 444 3.16 11.26 2.72
C LEU A 444 3.94 11.96 1.61
N ARG A 445 3.59 11.67 0.35
CA ARG A 445 4.22 12.25 -0.83
C ARG A 445 4.13 13.78 -0.87
N GLU A 446 2.98 14.35 -0.53
CA GLU A 446 2.82 15.80 -0.42
C GLU A 446 3.72 16.40 0.67
N SER A 447 3.85 15.72 1.80
CA SER A 447 4.72 16.16 2.89
C SER A 447 6.19 16.22 2.45
N LEU A 448 6.65 15.20 1.73
CA LEU A 448 7.99 15.17 1.13
C LEU A 448 8.16 16.24 0.05
N HIS A 449 7.14 16.45 -0.80
CA HIS A 449 7.17 17.46 -1.84
C HIS A 449 7.34 18.86 -1.25
N ILE A 450 6.61 19.19 -0.20
CA ILE A 450 6.71 20.50 0.46
C ILE A 450 8.03 20.64 1.21
N ALA A 451 8.54 19.58 1.82
CA ALA A 451 9.89 19.59 2.39
C ALA A 451 10.94 19.94 1.33
N ARG A 452 10.85 19.32 0.15
CA ARG A 452 11.74 19.59 -0.99
C ARG A 452 11.61 20.96 -1.58
N TYR A 453 10.38 21.45 -1.70
CA TYR A 453 10.11 22.83 -2.11
C TYR A 453 10.83 23.83 -1.19
N ASN A 454 10.95 23.51 0.10
CA ASN A 454 11.69 24.29 1.09
C ASN A 454 13.20 23.96 1.17
N GLY A 455 13.74 23.15 0.25
CA GLY A 455 15.16 22.80 0.19
C GLY A 455 15.62 21.69 1.16
N LEU A 456 14.68 20.90 1.70
CA LEU A 456 14.92 19.81 2.65
C LEU A 456 14.68 18.44 2.00
N CYS A 457 15.19 17.35 2.56
CA CYS A 457 14.90 15.98 2.10
C CYS A 457 15.18 15.77 0.60
N LEU A 458 16.30 16.33 0.11
CA LEU A 458 16.71 16.26 -1.29
C LEU A 458 17.32 14.90 -1.66
N ASP A 459 17.66 14.06 -0.68
CA ASP A 459 18.15 12.72 -0.94
C ASP A 459 17.05 11.79 -1.52
N HIS A 460 17.47 10.75 -2.23
CA HIS A 460 16.60 9.69 -2.75
C HIS A 460 16.16 8.71 -1.65
N LEU A 461 16.90 8.61 -0.52
CA LEU A 461 16.58 7.69 0.57
C LEU A 461 15.21 7.96 1.21
N PRO A 462 14.80 9.21 1.49
CA PRO A 462 13.43 9.52 1.87
C PRO A 462 12.39 9.19 0.78
N THR A 463 12.72 9.35 -0.52
CA THR A 463 11.75 9.09 -1.61
C THR A 463 11.17 7.69 -1.50
N SER A 464 12.03 6.68 -1.39
CA SER A 464 11.58 5.29 -1.37
C SER A 464 10.64 5.06 -0.19
N ARG A 465 11.01 5.52 1.01
CA ARG A 465 10.22 5.37 2.24
C ARG A 465 8.85 6.05 2.20
N PHE A 466 8.77 7.27 1.67
CA PHE A 466 7.51 8.03 1.57
C PHE A 466 6.59 7.54 0.44
N THR A 467 7.07 6.63 -0.42
CA THR A 467 6.28 6.00 -1.48
C THR A 467 5.85 4.57 -1.15
N MET A 468 6.21 4.06 0.03
CA MET A 468 5.86 2.71 0.47
C MET A 468 4.38 2.59 0.84
N SER A 469 3.81 1.41 0.62
CA SER A 469 2.40 1.14 0.86
C SER A 469 2.01 1.33 2.32
N LEU A 470 0.79 1.83 2.54
CA LEU A 470 0.18 1.93 3.86
C LEU A 470 -0.23 0.53 4.38
N THR A 471 0.43 0.04 5.41
CA THR A 471 0.11 -1.26 6.05
C THR A 471 -0.60 -1.11 7.39
N GLY A 472 -0.58 0.09 7.96
CA GLY A 472 -1.21 0.36 9.25
C GLY A 472 -1.79 1.76 9.34
N LEU A 473 -2.95 1.85 10.00
CA LEU A 473 -3.64 3.10 10.29
C LEU A 473 -4.21 2.99 11.71
N CYS A 474 -3.96 3.99 12.53
CA CYS A 474 -4.53 4.09 13.87
C CYS A 474 -4.85 5.55 14.17
N CYS A 475 -5.81 5.79 15.05
CA CYS A 475 -6.19 7.14 15.44
C CYS A 475 -6.20 7.29 16.96
N LEU A 476 -5.75 8.44 17.45
CA LEU A 476 -5.69 8.77 18.87
C LEU A 476 -6.38 10.10 19.14
N GLU A 477 -7.38 10.08 20.00
CA GLU A 477 -8.03 11.29 20.49
C GLU A 477 -7.30 11.85 21.72
N ASP A 478 -7.06 13.16 21.68
CA ASP A 478 -6.77 14.00 22.83
C ASP A 478 -7.39 15.39 22.69
N ARG A 479 -6.60 16.46 22.75
CA ARG A 479 -7.02 17.80 22.34
C ARG A 479 -7.30 17.85 20.82
N TYR A 480 -6.63 17.00 20.06
CA TYR A 480 -6.72 16.87 18.61
C TYR A 480 -7.09 15.44 18.22
N ILE A 481 -7.40 15.26 16.94
CA ILE A 481 -7.44 13.93 16.35
C ILE A 481 -6.06 13.69 15.73
N ASN A 482 -5.34 12.71 16.26
CA ASN A 482 -4.06 12.29 15.73
C ASN A 482 -4.27 11.06 14.83
N VAL A 483 -3.88 11.17 13.56
CA VAL A 483 -3.90 10.10 12.57
C VAL A 483 -2.48 9.56 12.42
N ILE A 484 -2.29 8.27 12.69
CA ILE A 484 -1.00 7.59 12.70
C ILE A 484 -0.98 6.60 11.53
N ARG A 485 0.04 6.70 10.68
CA ARG A 485 0.21 5.87 9.49
C ARG A 485 1.48 5.03 9.62
N CYS A 486 1.41 3.75 9.25
CA CYS A 486 2.56 2.86 9.14
C CYS A 486 2.75 2.44 7.69
N THR A 487 3.97 2.59 7.19
CA THR A 487 4.38 2.09 5.88
C THR A 487 4.80 0.62 5.94
N SER A 488 4.90 -0.03 4.79
CA SER A 488 5.32 -1.43 4.65
C SER A 488 6.75 -1.72 5.13
N VAL A 489 7.57 -0.69 5.29
CA VAL A 489 8.91 -0.78 5.86
C VAL A 489 8.94 -0.55 7.39
N GLY A 490 7.80 -0.26 8.00
CA GLY A 490 7.67 -0.02 9.44
C GLY A 490 7.92 1.42 9.88
N ASP A 491 8.05 2.37 8.95
CA ASP A 491 8.17 3.79 9.30
C ASP A 491 6.80 4.35 9.71
N ILE A 492 6.78 5.12 10.80
CA ILE A 492 5.57 5.69 11.40
C ILE A 492 5.51 7.19 11.16
N PHE A 493 4.37 7.65 10.66
CA PHE A 493 4.07 9.04 10.40
C PHE A 493 2.90 9.50 11.27
N TRP A 494 3.00 10.72 11.77
CA TRP A 494 2.03 11.34 12.66
C TRP A 494 1.43 12.59 12.02
N GLN A 495 0.10 12.65 11.96
CA GLN A 495 -0.66 13.76 11.43
C GLN A 495 -1.67 14.24 12.47
N LYS A 496 -1.83 15.55 12.63
CA LYS A 496 -2.79 16.18 13.54
C LYS A 496 -3.92 16.85 12.76
N LEU A 497 -5.14 16.67 13.24
CA LEU A 497 -6.34 17.41 12.81
C LEU A 497 -6.82 18.29 13.97
N GLU A 498 -6.75 19.60 13.77
CA GLU A 498 -7.16 20.60 14.75
C GLU A 498 -8.53 21.15 14.37
N SER A 499 -9.48 21.25 15.32
CA SER A 499 -10.79 21.84 15.03
C SER A 499 -10.62 23.30 14.58
N SER A 500 -11.22 23.66 13.46
CA SER A 500 -11.18 25.04 12.96
C SER A 500 -12.36 25.84 13.53
N ASP A 501 -12.08 27.02 14.11
CA ASP A 501 -13.11 27.92 14.67
C ASP A 501 -13.81 28.74 13.56
N GLY A 502 -14.18 28.09 12.45
CA GLY A 502 -14.96 28.70 11.36
C GLY A 502 -14.24 29.76 10.53
N THR A 503 -12.95 30.02 10.76
CA THR A 503 -12.16 30.99 10.00
C THR A 503 -10.96 30.31 9.33
N ARG A 504 -11.13 29.99 8.04
CA ARG A 504 -10.18 29.33 7.12
C ARG A 504 -9.98 27.82 7.34
N SER A 505 -10.80 27.05 6.63
CA SER A 505 -10.50 25.68 6.22
C SER A 505 -9.46 25.73 5.10
N SER A 506 -8.21 25.39 5.42
CA SER A 506 -7.17 25.10 4.43
C SER A 506 -6.09 24.28 5.12
N VAL A 507 -5.55 23.29 4.41
CA VAL A 507 -4.28 22.65 4.77
C VAL A 507 -3.27 23.77 5.08
N LYS A 508 -2.51 23.67 6.18
CA LYS A 508 -1.43 24.64 6.43
C LYS A 508 -0.46 24.53 5.26
N LEU A 509 -0.34 25.57 4.43
CA LEU A 509 0.49 25.53 3.22
C LEU A 509 1.97 25.26 3.54
N ASP A 510 2.42 25.65 4.74
CA ASP A 510 3.79 25.50 5.18
C ASP A 510 3.95 24.50 6.33
N LEU A 511 5.10 23.82 6.33
CA LEU A 511 5.53 22.96 7.43
C LEU A 511 5.99 23.81 8.63
N PRO A 512 5.47 23.55 9.85
CA PRO A 512 6.00 24.17 11.07
C PRO A 512 7.50 23.90 11.26
N ALA A 513 8.22 24.81 11.92
CA ALA A 513 9.66 24.68 12.18
C ALA A 513 10.03 23.37 12.92
N ASP A 514 9.19 22.92 13.85
CA ASP A 514 9.39 21.65 14.56
C ASP A 514 9.29 20.43 13.63
N ASP A 515 8.42 20.51 12.61
CA ASP A 515 8.18 19.44 11.65
C ASP A 515 9.29 19.39 10.60
N ILE A 516 9.79 20.55 10.18
CA ILE A 516 11.03 20.69 9.40
C ILE A 516 12.19 19.98 10.09
N LYS A 517 12.41 20.26 11.37
CA LYS A 517 13.51 19.65 12.14
C LYS A 517 13.40 18.11 12.20
N LYS A 518 12.19 17.57 12.36
CA LYS A 518 11.99 16.11 12.36
C LYS A 518 12.33 15.48 11.02
N LEU A 519 11.99 16.15 9.92
CA LEU A 519 12.29 15.68 8.56
C LEU A 519 13.80 15.68 8.31
N GLU A 520 14.52 16.72 8.72
CA GLU A 520 15.99 16.77 8.65
C GLU A 520 16.64 15.67 9.49
N GLU A 521 16.20 15.48 10.74
CA GLU A 521 16.68 14.41 11.61
C GLU A 521 16.40 13.02 11.02
N PHE A 522 15.26 12.86 10.34
CA PHE A 522 14.90 11.61 9.68
C PHE A 522 15.77 11.32 8.45
N GLU A 523 16.04 12.31 7.61
CA GLU A 523 16.95 12.19 6.45
C GLU A 523 18.36 11.79 6.91
N LEU A 524 18.89 12.46 7.94
CA LEU A 524 20.20 12.14 8.51
C LEU A 524 20.26 10.69 9.01
N LYS A 525 19.24 10.24 9.75
CA LYS A 525 19.19 8.85 10.23
C LYS A 525 19.01 7.84 9.09
N CYS A 526 18.39 8.22 7.98
CA CYS A 526 18.31 7.37 6.79
C CYS A 526 19.71 7.19 6.17
N GLU A 527 20.49 8.27 6.06
CA GLU A 527 21.88 8.24 5.57
C GLU A 527 22.76 7.38 6.50
N GLU A 528 22.66 7.57 7.83
CA GLU A 528 23.37 6.75 8.82
C GLU A 528 23.00 5.26 8.71
N ALA A 529 21.71 4.94 8.62
CA ALA A 529 21.25 3.56 8.47
C ALA A 529 21.75 2.95 7.16
N TYR A 530 21.75 3.70 6.07
CA TYR A 530 22.27 3.26 4.77
C TYR A 530 23.78 2.97 4.84
N LEU A 531 24.57 3.90 5.38
CA LEU A 531 26.03 3.75 5.51
C LEU A 531 26.43 2.61 6.46
N SER A 532 25.60 2.31 7.46
CA SER A 532 25.83 1.20 8.39
C SER A 532 25.57 -0.18 7.80
N THR A 533 24.98 -0.29 6.60
CA THR A 533 24.77 -1.60 5.97
C THR A 533 26.06 -2.14 5.35
N ASP A 534 26.57 -3.24 5.92
CA ASP A 534 27.90 -3.84 5.65
C ASP A 534 28.11 -4.39 4.23
N ASN A 535 27.06 -4.42 3.40
CA ASN A 535 27.19 -4.96 2.04
C ASN A 535 27.78 -3.88 1.15
N LYS A 536 29.09 -3.77 0.93
CA LYS A 536 29.58 -2.88 -0.13
C LYS A 536 29.02 -3.37 -1.49
N CYS A 537 28.63 -2.44 -2.35
CA CYS A 537 28.15 -2.81 -3.68
C CYS A 537 29.36 -3.32 -4.46
N HIS A 538 29.34 -4.60 -4.84
CA HIS A 538 30.29 -5.13 -5.82
C HIS A 538 29.57 -5.10 -7.16
N VAL A 539 30.18 -4.46 -8.14
CA VAL A 539 29.72 -4.56 -9.52
C VAL A 539 29.96 -6.01 -9.94
N THR A 540 28.89 -6.83 -9.96
CA THR A 540 28.99 -8.28 -10.22
C THR A 540 29.17 -8.59 -11.70
N SER A 541 28.66 -7.72 -12.57
CA SER A 541 28.92 -7.75 -14.00
C SER A 541 28.69 -6.36 -14.58
N ILE A 542 29.64 -5.88 -15.38
CA ILE A 542 29.41 -4.76 -16.29
C ILE A 542 28.90 -5.41 -17.57
N GLN A 543 27.59 -5.39 -17.80
CA GLN A 543 27.07 -5.82 -19.09
C GLN A 543 27.37 -4.76 -20.13
N ASN A 544 27.99 -5.18 -21.23
CA ASN A 544 28.29 -4.31 -22.35
C ASN A 544 26.97 -3.92 -23.05
N THR A 545 26.41 -2.78 -22.64
CA THR A 545 25.20 -2.21 -23.24
C THR A 545 25.45 -1.65 -24.64
N ASN A 546 26.68 -1.68 -25.18
CA ASN A 546 26.94 -1.27 -26.55
C ASN A 546 26.14 -2.08 -27.56
N VAL A 547 25.78 -3.34 -27.26
CA VAL A 547 24.88 -4.11 -28.16
C VAL A 547 23.47 -3.53 -28.17
N LEU A 548 22.97 -3.06 -27.02
CA LEU A 548 21.62 -2.50 -26.86
C LEU A 548 21.56 -1.06 -27.38
N ILE A 549 22.62 -0.29 -27.14
CA ILE A 549 22.83 1.05 -27.66
C ILE A 549 23.06 1.00 -29.17
N ASN A 550 23.90 0.09 -29.67
CA ASN A 550 24.04 -0.15 -31.09
C ASN A 550 22.71 -0.64 -31.66
N TYR A 551 21.97 -1.53 -31.00
CA TYR A 551 20.64 -1.91 -31.47
C TYR A 551 19.71 -0.70 -31.58
N LEU A 552 19.71 0.23 -30.62
CA LEU A 552 18.93 1.48 -30.69
C LEU A 552 19.42 2.43 -31.80
N PHE A 553 20.72 2.46 -32.10
CA PHE A 553 21.31 3.30 -33.15
C PHE A 553 21.33 2.66 -34.55
N THR A 554 21.31 1.33 -34.64
CA THR A 554 21.36 0.54 -35.89
C THR A 554 20.00 -0.05 -36.24
N SER A 555 19.03 -0.06 -35.32
CA SER A 555 17.63 -0.20 -35.69
C SER A 555 17.18 1.09 -36.36
N SER A 556 17.58 1.25 -37.62
CA SER A 556 16.68 1.85 -38.60
C SER A 556 15.31 1.21 -38.34
N HIS A 557 14.30 2.04 -38.06
CA HIS A 557 12.93 1.60 -37.81
C HIS A 557 12.62 0.36 -38.64
N PRO A 558 12.02 -0.70 -38.07
CA PRO A 558 11.39 -1.68 -38.91
C PRO A 558 10.30 -0.93 -39.66
N THR A 559 10.61 -0.54 -40.91
CA THR A 559 9.59 -0.27 -41.90
C THR A 559 8.82 -1.56 -41.99
N ASP A 560 7.67 -1.56 -41.35
CA ASP A 560 6.72 -2.63 -41.35
C ASP A 560 6.32 -2.86 -42.82
N ASP A 561 6.98 -3.82 -43.47
CA ASP A 561 6.72 -4.21 -44.85
C ASP A 561 5.40 -5.00 -44.98
N SER A 562 4.54 -4.99 -43.95
CA SER A 562 3.13 -5.33 -44.09
C SER A 562 2.33 -4.12 -44.60
N LYS A 563 2.58 -3.74 -45.85
CA LYS A 563 1.54 -3.11 -46.66
C LYS A 563 0.45 -4.17 -46.90
N ASN A 564 -0.59 -4.15 -46.08
CA ASN A 564 -1.96 -4.47 -46.48
C ASN A 564 -2.96 -3.75 -45.57
N SER A 565 -3.38 -2.59 -46.07
CA SER A 565 -4.70 -1.95 -45.87
C SER A 565 -5.27 -1.93 -44.44
N ALA A 566 -4.81 -0.98 -43.63
CA ALA A 566 -5.74 -0.13 -42.92
C ALA A 566 -5.51 1.29 -43.44
N GLU A 567 -6.49 1.82 -44.17
CA GLU A 567 -6.57 3.24 -44.49
C GLU A 567 -6.66 4.01 -43.17
N TYR A 568 -5.50 4.37 -42.62
CA TYR A 568 -5.43 5.49 -41.69
C TYR A 568 -5.78 6.73 -42.50
N ASN A 569 -6.98 7.26 -42.25
CA ASN A 569 -7.39 8.57 -42.72
C ASN A 569 -6.30 9.59 -42.35
N ASN A 570 -5.54 10.01 -43.36
CA ASN A 570 -4.68 11.20 -43.32
C ASN A 570 -5.48 12.52 -43.20
N ASP A 571 -6.79 12.43 -42.88
CA ASP A 571 -7.68 13.57 -42.65
C ASP A 571 -7.78 13.99 -41.17
N LEU A 572 -7.08 13.33 -40.25
CA LEU A 572 -6.86 13.89 -38.91
C LEU A 572 -5.79 14.98 -38.99
N LYS A 573 -6.16 16.10 -39.63
CA LYS A 573 -5.52 17.39 -39.39
C LYS A 573 -5.56 17.62 -37.88
N LEU A 574 -4.40 17.84 -37.29
CA LEU A 574 -4.32 18.46 -35.96
C LEU A 574 -5.34 19.62 -35.93
N PRO A 575 -6.21 19.70 -34.92
CA PRO A 575 -7.19 20.77 -34.86
C PRO A 575 -6.43 22.10 -34.92
N HIS A 576 -6.81 22.97 -35.86
CA HIS A 576 -6.21 24.30 -36.01
C HIS A 576 -6.11 24.97 -34.64
N CYS A 577 -5.02 25.69 -34.37
CA CYS A 577 -4.83 26.46 -33.13
C CYS A 577 -6.02 27.37 -32.77
N LYS A 578 -6.81 27.79 -33.78
CA LYS A 578 -8.09 28.49 -33.59
C LYS A 578 -9.20 27.64 -32.96
N GLY A 579 -9.33 26.36 -33.31
CA GLY A 579 -10.36 25.45 -32.78
C GLY A 579 -10.13 25.06 -31.32
N LEU A 580 -8.90 25.17 -30.81
CA LEU A 580 -8.59 25.00 -29.38
C LEU A 580 -9.22 26.09 -28.50
N LYS A 581 -9.51 27.27 -29.06
CA LYS A 581 -10.20 28.37 -28.36
C LYS A 581 -11.73 28.22 -28.32
N ASP A 582 -12.29 27.31 -29.13
CA ASP A 582 -13.72 27.03 -29.17
C ASP A 582 -14.13 25.98 -28.11
N TYR A 583 -13.17 25.41 -27.36
CA TYR A 583 -13.47 24.52 -26.24
C TYR A 583 -14.07 25.32 -25.08
N CYS A 584 -15.37 25.13 -24.85
CA CYS A 584 -16.13 25.68 -23.71
C CYS A 584 -15.79 24.99 -22.37
N ASP A 585 -14.52 24.69 -22.11
CA ASP A 585 -14.06 24.26 -20.78
C ASP A 585 -13.55 25.48 -20.01
N TYR A 586 -14.06 25.69 -18.80
CA TYR A 586 -13.67 26.79 -17.92
C TYR A 586 -12.17 26.76 -17.55
N MET A 587 -11.54 25.58 -17.55
CA MET A 587 -10.12 25.41 -17.21
C MET A 587 -9.19 25.56 -18.41
N ALA A 588 -9.69 25.36 -19.64
CA ALA A 588 -8.86 25.39 -20.84
C ALA A 588 -8.14 26.74 -21.05
N PRO A 589 -8.77 27.92 -20.87
CA PRO A 589 -8.07 29.20 -21.01
C PRO A 589 -6.89 29.35 -20.04
N ILE A 590 -7.02 28.86 -18.82
CA ILE A 590 -6.00 28.96 -17.76
C ILE A 590 -4.84 27.99 -18.02
N LEU A 591 -5.15 26.78 -18.51
CA LEU A 591 -4.15 25.77 -18.86
C LEU A 591 -3.36 26.13 -20.12
N LEU A 592 -3.99 26.86 -21.05
CA LEU A 592 -3.41 27.24 -22.34
C LEU A 592 -2.71 28.62 -22.31
N GLU A 593 -2.93 29.44 -21.27
CA GLU A 593 -2.30 30.75 -21.07
C GLU A 593 -0.76 30.71 -21.10
N PRO A 594 -0.06 29.73 -20.49
CA PRO A 594 1.41 29.66 -20.55
C PRO A 594 1.97 29.34 -21.94
N TRP A 595 1.16 28.78 -22.82
CA TRP A 595 1.59 28.22 -24.11
C TRP A 595 1.60 29.25 -25.24
N ASN A 596 1.20 30.50 -24.95
CA ASN A 596 1.27 31.65 -25.85
C ASN A 596 0.86 31.31 -27.30
N ILE A 597 -0.25 30.57 -27.45
CA ILE A 597 -0.72 29.95 -28.70
C ILE A 597 -0.87 30.98 -29.84
N ASP A 598 -1.03 32.27 -29.50
CA ASP A 598 -1.08 33.38 -30.44
C ASP A 598 0.25 33.66 -31.16
N THR A 599 1.36 33.11 -30.68
CA THR A 599 2.70 33.26 -31.28
C THR A 599 3.11 32.10 -32.19
N LEU A 600 2.35 30.99 -32.18
CA LEU A 600 2.57 29.86 -33.08
C LEU A 600 1.96 30.19 -34.44
N THR A 601 2.76 30.81 -35.31
CA THR A 601 2.41 30.99 -36.73
C THR A 601 2.26 29.62 -37.40
N ASP A 602 1.10 29.40 -38.03
CA ASP A 602 0.79 28.20 -38.80
C ASP A 602 1.88 27.97 -39.88
N GLY A 603 2.80 27.05 -39.63
CA GLY A 603 3.87 26.64 -40.53
C GLY A 603 3.38 25.79 -41.70
N SER A 604 2.37 26.26 -42.42
CA SER A 604 1.85 25.62 -43.62
C SER A 604 1.72 26.60 -44.77
N ASP A 605 2.86 27.09 -45.26
CA ASP A 605 2.99 27.60 -46.63
C ASP A 605 4.39 27.23 -47.16
N VAL A 606 4.58 25.93 -47.42
CA VAL A 606 5.64 25.44 -48.30
C VAL A 606 4.98 24.79 -49.51
N SER A 607 4.51 25.63 -50.41
CA SER A 607 4.42 25.29 -51.84
C SER A 607 4.32 26.57 -52.66
N GLU A 608 5.46 27.04 -53.15
CA GLU A 608 5.68 27.46 -54.54
C GLU A 608 6.97 28.28 -54.62
N THR A 609 8.07 27.59 -54.92
CA THR A 609 9.21 28.19 -55.60
C THR A 609 8.72 28.73 -56.95
N SER A 610 8.50 30.04 -57.02
CA SER A 610 8.71 30.79 -58.25
C SER A 610 9.95 31.65 -58.08
N GLU A 611 11.01 31.27 -58.80
CA GLU A 611 12.13 32.16 -59.07
C GLU A 611 11.62 33.40 -59.82
N LYS A 612 12.17 34.57 -59.44
CA LYS A 612 12.01 35.93 -60.00
C LYS A 612 10.96 36.79 -59.32
N ASP A 613 11.36 37.58 -58.32
CA ASP A 613 11.71 38.99 -58.57
C ASP A 613 12.09 39.74 -57.28
N ILE A 614 13.31 40.30 -57.32
CA ILE A 614 13.65 41.69 -56.95
C ILE A 614 13.59 42.11 -55.45
N LEU A 615 14.79 42.12 -54.84
CA LEU A 615 15.43 43.27 -54.16
C LEU A 615 14.56 44.51 -53.84
N SER A 616 14.34 44.81 -52.56
CA SER A 616 14.62 46.15 -51.97
C SER A 616 14.21 46.28 -50.49
N GLY A 617 15.10 46.87 -49.66
CA GLY A 617 14.68 47.84 -48.64
C GLY A 617 14.56 47.43 -47.16
N VAL A 618 15.70 47.20 -46.48
CA VAL A 618 16.09 47.74 -45.15
C VAL A 618 15.02 47.93 -44.04
N SER A 619 15.12 47.19 -42.92
CA SER A 619 15.55 47.72 -41.60
C SER A 619 15.37 46.72 -40.43
N SER A 620 16.50 46.41 -39.78
CA SER A 620 16.71 46.11 -38.35
C SER A 620 15.54 45.58 -37.48
N ASN A 621 15.64 44.31 -37.05
CA ASN A 621 15.99 43.96 -35.67
C ASN A 621 16.37 42.48 -35.58
N SER A 622 17.48 42.22 -34.88
CA SER A 622 18.06 40.90 -34.64
C SER A 622 17.31 40.16 -33.54
N GLU A 623 16.62 39.08 -33.90
CA GLU A 623 16.33 37.98 -32.99
C GLU A 623 16.96 36.73 -33.62
N GLU A 624 18.05 36.26 -33.00
CA GLU A 624 18.64 34.97 -33.32
C GLU A 624 17.59 33.89 -33.03
N GLU A 625 17.15 33.17 -34.06
CA GLU A 625 16.40 31.93 -33.88
C GLU A 625 17.22 31.01 -32.98
N TYR A 626 16.76 30.85 -31.74
CA TYR A 626 17.38 29.98 -30.74
C TYR A 626 17.11 28.54 -31.16
N ASP A 627 18.04 27.97 -31.92
CA ASP A 627 17.97 26.58 -32.36
C ASP A 627 18.11 25.64 -31.16
N ILE A 628 16.97 25.17 -30.67
CA ILE A 628 16.83 24.27 -29.51
C ILE A 628 17.62 22.98 -29.74
N GLU A 629 17.72 22.49 -30.98
CA GLU A 629 18.49 21.28 -31.31
C GLU A 629 19.99 21.49 -31.07
N THR A 630 20.51 22.67 -31.42
CA THR A 630 21.91 23.03 -31.19
C THR A 630 22.19 23.26 -29.69
N ALA A 631 21.24 23.85 -28.95
CA ALA A 631 21.37 24.03 -27.50
C ALA A 631 21.36 22.70 -26.73
N VAL A 632 20.47 21.77 -27.10
CA VAL A 632 20.38 20.43 -26.49
C VAL A 632 21.61 19.60 -26.85
N SER A 633 22.08 19.66 -28.09
CA SER A 633 23.29 18.96 -28.52
C SER A 633 24.54 19.47 -27.78
N ASN A 634 24.67 20.78 -27.60
CA ASN A 634 25.77 21.38 -26.84
C ASN A 634 25.71 21.02 -25.36
N TRP A 635 24.49 20.95 -24.78
CA TRP A 635 24.31 20.51 -23.39
C TRP A 635 24.70 19.04 -23.19
N ILE A 636 24.27 18.14 -24.09
CA ILE A 636 24.64 16.71 -24.05
C ILE A 636 26.15 16.53 -24.16
N ASN A 637 26.80 17.26 -25.06
CA ASN A 637 28.25 17.19 -25.25
C ASN A 637 29.03 17.75 -24.05
N THR A 638 28.52 18.80 -23.41
CA THR A 638 29.11 19.37 -22.18
C THR A 638 29.00 18.38 -21.02
N TYR A 639 27.82 17.77 -20.85
CA TYR A 639 27.56 16.75 -19.83
C TYR A 639 28.42 15.49 -20.00
N ALA A 640 28.63 15.03 -21.25
CA ALA A 640 29.50 13.89 -21.55
C ALA A 640 30.99 14.15 -21.24
N ASN A 641 31.47 15.38 -21.50
CA ASN A 641 32.84 15.79 -21.15
C ASN A 641 33.04 15.98 -19.63
N GLU A 642 32.01 16.39 -18.90
CA GLU A 642 32.05 16.52 -17.44
C GLU A 642 32.03 15.16 -16.72
N MET A 643 31.34 14.16 -17.28
CA MET A 643 31.31 12.79 -16.76
C MET A 643 32.63 12.03 -16.96
N THR A 644 33.40 12.37 -17.99
CA THR A 644 34.68 11.72 -18.31
C THR A 644 35.87 12.29 -17.54
N THR A 645 35.76 13.49 -16.99
CA THR A 645 36.89 14.20 -16.33
C THR A 645 37.03 13.91 -14.83
N ASN A 646 36.13 13.15 -14.20
CA ASN A 646 36.13 12.91 -12.73
C ASN A 646 36.23 11.43 -12.31
N ILE A 647 36.64 10.52 -13.19
CA ILE A 647 36.81 9.10 -12.83
C ILE A 647 38.27 8.69 -13.02
N GLU A 648 39.07 8.77 -11.96
CA GLU A 648 40.36 8.08 -11.90
C GLU A 648 40.11 6.58 -11.68
N TYR A 649 40.36 5.77 -12.69
CA TYR A 649 40.47 4.32 -12.55
C TYR A 649 41.90 3.97 -12.10
N LYS A 650 42.05 3.36 -10.93
CA LYS A 650 43.21 2.50 -10.64
C LYS A 650 42.81 1.07 -10.98
N VAL A 651 43.35 0.56 -12.08
CA VAL A 651 43.29 -0.87 -12.40
C VAL A 651 44.58 -1.48 -11.86
N ASP A 652 44.46 -2.38 -10.88
CA ASP A 652 45.55 -3.29 -10.50
C ASP A 652 45.61 -4.40 -11.55
N GLU A 653 46.56 -4.29 -12.48
CA GLU A 653 46.74 -5.25 -13.59
C GLU A 653 47.39 -6.59 -13.18
N GLU A 654 47.75 -6.79 -11.91
CA GLU A 654 48.45 -8.02 -11.47
C GLU A 654 47.52 -9.21 -11.15
N GLY A 655 46.20 -9.05 -11.16
CA GLY A 655 45.25 -10.11 -10.77
C GLY A 655 44.67 -10.96 -11.91
N LEU A 656 44.89 -10.61 -13.18
CA LEU A 656 44.15 -11.19 -14.32
C LEU A 656 44.91 -12.23 -15.15
N MET A 657 46.14 -12.59 -14.77
CA MET A 657 46.97 -13.54 -15.53
C MET A 657 46.98 -14.99 -15.01
N GLU A 658 46.28 -15.33 -13.91
CA GLU A 658 46.39 -16.66 -13.27
C GLU A 658 45.14 -17.56 -13.32
N GLN A 659 44.09 -17.24 -14.09
CA GLN A 659 42.86 -18.08 -14.11
C GLN A 659 42.34 -18.52 -15.49
N GLU A 660 43.18 -18.54 -16.51
CA GLU A 660 42.87 -19.21 -17.79
C GLU A 660 43.84 -20.37 -18.05
N LEU A 661 43.71 -21.47 -17.29
CA LEU A 661 44.17 -22.81 -17.67
C LEU A 661 43.69 -23.80 -16.60
N ASP A 662 42.45 -24.28 -16.75
CA ASP A 662 42.01 -25.64 -16.47
C ASP A 662 40.49 -25.67 -16.33
N ASN A 663 39.79 -26.12 -17.37
CA ASN A 663 38.78 -27.18 -17.27
C ASN A 663 38.11 -27.41 -18.63
N ASP A 664 38.70 -28.34 -19.37
CA ASP A 664 38.03 -29.08 -20.43
C ASP A 664 37.45 -30.38 -19.82
N LEU A 665 36.15 -30.58 -20.05
CA LEU A 665 35.45 -31.83 -20.33
C LEU A 665 35.85 -33.13 -19.60
N SER A 666 34.95 -33.65 -18.74
CA SER A 666 34.49 -35.05 -18.88
C SER A 666 33.17 -35.32 -18.15
N SER A 667 32.35 -36.09 -18.84
CA SER A 667 31.01 -36.61 -18.60
C SER A 667 30.93 -37.81 -17.63
N GLU A 668 29.67 -38.22 -17.37
CA GLU A 668 29.20 -39.52 -16.82
C GLU A 668 29.24 -39.64 -15.28
N MET A 669 28.35 -40.34 -14.58
CA MET A 669 27.04 -40.96 -14.80
C MET A 669 26.51 -41.32 -13.39
N ILE A 670 25.18 -41.29 -13.22
CA ILE A 670 24.31 -42.23 -12.47
C ILE A 670 24.79 -42.81 -11.12
N GLY A 671 23.94 -42.67 -10.09
CA GLY A 671 23.84 -43.67 -9.02
C GLY A 671 23.23 -43.18 -7.71
N GLU A 672 21.90 -43.22 -7.62
CA GLU A 672 21.20 -43.34 -6.34
C GLU A 672 21.57 -44.66 -5.67
N GLU A 673 21.77 -44.69 -4.35
CA GLU A 673 21.22 -45.72 -3.46
C GLU A 673 21.40 -45.30 -1.99
N ASP A 674 20.26 -45.03 -1.36
CA ASP A 674 20.08 -45.13 0.09
C ASP A 674 20.25 -46.60 0.51
N GLU A 675 20.95 -46.87 1.61
CA GLU A 675 20.43 -47.75 2.65
C GLU A 675 21.28 -47.71 3.94
N ASN A 676 20.63 -47.24 5.00
CA ASN A 676 20.45 -47.93 6.27
C ASN A 676 21.64 -48.30 7.19
N LYS A 677 21.33 -48.02 8.48
CA LYS A 677 21.67 -48.79 9.71
C LYS A 677 22.90 -48.38 10.54
N SER A 678 22.54 -47.60 11.55
CA SER A 678 22.49 -48.04 12.97
C SER A 678 23.78 -48.21 13.78
N ASN A 679 23.66 -47.63 14.98
CA ASN A 679 24.07 -48.15 16.28
C ASN A 679 25.47 -47.82 16.81
N ASN A 680 25.38 -47.00 17.86
CA ASN A 680 25.80 -47.27 19.23
C ASN A 680 27.22 -46.89 19.66
N ASN A 681 27.20 -46.15 20.78
CA ASN A 681 28.06 -46.24 21.96
C ASN A 681 29.56 -45.95 21.72
N GLU A 682 30.27 -45.19 22.53
CA GLU A 682 30.20 -45.14 23.99
C GLU A 682 31.10 -44.01 24.51
N GLU A 683 30.94 -43.73 25.79
CA GLU A 683 31.64 -42.76 26.63
C GLU A 683 33.17 -42.89 26.59
N PHE A 684 33.91 -41.80 26.86
CA PHE A 684 34.76 -41.73 28.05
C PHE A 684 35.29 -40.32 28.34
N LYS A 685 35.29 -40.00 29.64
CA LYS A 685 35.79 -38.80 30.32
C LYS A 685 37.32 -38.68 30.29
N THR A 686 37.84 -37.45 30.38
CA THR A 686 38.78 -36.92 31.41
C THR A 686 39.25 -35.52 30.99
N GLU A 687 38.98 -34.44 31.74
CA GLU A 687 39.91 -33.81 32.72
C GLU A 687 41.38 -33.85 32.23
N THR A 688 42.14 -32.76 32.08
CA THR A 688 42.50 -31.81 33.15
C THR A 688 43.39 -30.67 32.59
N THR A 689 43.45 -29.57 33.34
CA THR A 689 44.56 -28.62 33.56
C THR A 689 45.01 -27.60 32.51
N LEU A 690 44.77 -26.34 32.88
CA LEU A 690 45.57 -25.13 32.67
C LEU A 690 47.09 -25.35 32.91
N PRO A 691 47.94 -24.46 32.37
CA PRO A 691 48.47 -23.43 33.27
C PRO A 691 48.51 -22.01 32.67
N ASP A 692 48.29 -21.04 33.56
CA ASP A 692 48.72 -19.65 33.46
C ASP A 692 50.23 -19.54 33.24
N LEU A 693 50.65 -18.51 32.49
CA LEU A 693 51.84 -17.72 32.82
C LEU A 693 51.75 -16.34 32.12
N SER A 694 51.60 -15.32 32.95
CA SER A 694 51.82 -13.90 32.66
C SER A 694 53.27 -13.59 32.29
N VAL A 695 53.51 -12.52 31.51
CA VAL A 695 54.27 -11.32 31.92
C VAL A 695 54.25 -10.28 30.79
N ASN A 696 54.10 -9.02 31.24
CA ASN A 696 54.05 -7.76 30.52
C ASN A 696 55.14 -7.56 29.45
N ASP A 697 54.82 -6.80 28.40
CA ASP A 697 55.62 -5.62 28.11
C ASP A 697 54.87 -4.50 27.36
N VAL A 698 55.23 -3.29 27.77
CA VAL A 698 54.64 -1.99 27.49
C VAL A 698 55.04 -1.49 26.11
N LYS A 699 54.10 -0.89 25.36
CA LYS A 699 54.37 0.27 24.50
C LYS A 699 53.10 1.07 24.20
N GLU A 700 53.02 2.24 24.83
CA GLU A 700 52.17 3.37 24.44
C GLU A 700 52.41 3.75 22.97
N ILE A 701 51.36 4.17 22.25
CA ILE A 701 51.40 5.29 21.29
C ILE A 701 49.98 5.84 21.08
N SER A 702 49.86 7.12 21.46
CA SER A 702 48.95 8.20 21.02
C SER A 702 47.42 8.00 20.98
N LYS A 703 46.77 8.67 21.94
CA LYS A 703 45.41 9.21 21.83
C LYS A 703 45.32 10.19 20.65
N SER A 704 44.50 9.90 19.64
CA SER A 704 44.01 10.92 18.69
C SER A 704 42.58 11.30 19.08
N THR A 705 42.42 12.53 19.56
CA THR A 705 41.14 13.22 19.73
C THR A 705 40.42 13.30 18.38
N LYS A 706 39.32 12.56 18.21
CA LYS A 706 38.41 12.74 17.08
C LYS A 706 37.76 14.13 17.20
N LYS A 707 38.26 15.11 16.45
CA LYS A 707 37.58 16.38 16.20
C LYS A 707 36.27 16.08 15.45
N LYS A 708 35.16 16.68 15.90
CA LYS A 708 33.90 16.73 15.14
C LYS A 708 34.20 17.33 13.75
N PRO A 709 33.71 16.75 12.64
CA PRO A 709 33.82 17.39 11.34
C PRO A 709 32.98 18.67 11.34
N LEU A 710 33.59 19.77 10.90
CA LEU A 710 32.90 21.02 10.59
C LEU A 710 31.91 20.78 9.43
N LEU A 711 30.69 21.31 9.58
CA LEU A 711 29.70 21.34 8.51
C LEU A 711 30.24 22.14 7.32
N THR A 712 30.60 21.43 6.24
CA THR A 712 30.68 22.04 4.92
C THR A 712 29.27 22.32 4.40
N PRO A 713 28.98 23.53 3.89
CA PRO A 713 27.71 23.81 3.22
C PRO A 713 27.65 22.96 1.94
N LYS A 714 26.90 21.86 1.99
CA LYS A 714 26.63 21.03 0.81
C LYS A 714 25.70 21.82 -0.11
N ARG A 715 26.24 22.47 -1.14
CA ARG A 715 25.46 22.85 -2.33
C ARG A 715 25.10 21.55 -3.06
N LYS A 716 23.96 20.94 -2.73
CA LYS A 716 23.41 19.82 -3.49
C LYS A 716 22.58 20.39 -4.64
N PHE A 717 22.95 20.04 -5.87
CA PHE A 717 22.20 20.42 -7.05
C PHE A 717 20.93 19.56 -7.17
N VAL A 718 19.82 20.23 -7.48
CA VAL A 718 18.53 19.61 -7.79
C VAL A 718 18.62 19.10 -9.23
N SER A 719 18.60 17.79 -9.45
CA SER A 719 18.25 17.25 -10.77
C SER A 719 16.73 17.15 -10.82
N GLY A 720 16.08 18.05 -11.57
CA GLY A 720 14.67 17.94 -11.86
C GLY A 720 14.43 16.79 -12.84
N PHE A 721 13.71 15.76 -12.39
CA PHE A 721 12.95 14.82 -13.21
C PHE A 721 11.70 14.42 -12.45
#